data_AF-A0AB33IAR6-F1
#
_entry.id   AF-A0AB33IAR6-F1
#
_cell.length_a   1.000
_cell.length_b   1.000
_cell.length_c   1.000
_cell.angle_alpha   90.00
_cell.angle_beta   90.00
_cell.angle_gamma   90.00
#
_symmetry.space_group_name_H-M   'P 1'
#
loop_
_entity.id
_entity.type
_entity.pdbx_description
1 polymer ?
#
loop_
_entity_poly.entity_id
_entity_poly.type
_entity_poly.pdbx_seq_one_letter_code
_entity_poly.pdbx_strand_id
1 'polypeptide(L)'
;MAVIYNTNYTHNPNYYLTLAFERAAKTVLGDSNVVVADNMTLAGLAAQGEHDVLICIDGQRINMELMRRVRPAFKTMIFWAFEDPFMVSFNVDNIGLFDYVFTNDPSCVDFYQGKGHYLPLGASLSLHERKVKSAAELDYDIFFAGTMWPNRVETLRRVITAFPDARIKLVCPGNEYLPPLPADLADLAIQRPISHEAFIDFANASAVTLTMFRDYASHGDVGQATAPGPRFYELGLAGTAQVVEAGEQLDERYIHEVAGASMSRSVEGVIEHIAALLANKSLRRKQATAAQKAVLEAHLYDHRLRKMMEVTGADFGRHVVSKEVSVPARRGRLRVLMCTHSTIHEQAWGGVEVYQQTIASMLLRDVEFFYWLHRDGMCRLTDASGREIESFDVPDTGWLDTMCDGPEEMAFSAAISQYNFDIVHFQHLGHHCLSLPIIAKANGVGVVFSAHDFFLLSSRYNLLNHELRYCEEDVKWVLAADISMKRSDNVEFGGEQTRRAFVSKMLESVDVILFGTRHSHDLTHEVYPHLEKKVSLTLGIPSPEPTSPIVPKTYEPLNGRRLGVAVIGNFLRTKGADAVLAIIEMANSDLFEFHIFGYVHPEYEGILNNMHKNNVHVYGRYSAGDVEALKVADVALNLSIWPETYCISLSEAWQSGLIPIVTDVGALGDRVEDGVNGFKVPIGSPADVLQRLELIRCSEGIRKQLLANIGPHLWTDARTYGDELLQLYRDVAPRCDMGSSNVQFDVGQVHLLPHASWKNQAPPRHIFDPPTTRDLSIELPETVTDWYSIQGAEYYIDDVCRHVFAEYEDEDFVAADEFHIRGWYVVPGVSGSGHLYTVLMGEEDIPPIFIPTAREVRSDVTGLFPGAPRRSGFSAQVALRGKWCEGVFRIGLVNIVHGKGAFQLTSVQIEVEGGRIVSIARLPPSNGQILRDFERVSESDGVLRGIKLSELGCKIGQQYKGELQYYIDHFSGLIEDGGHHERDLPESDLIIRGWAFLRGLSRAGQVFVVLVNEETGAPVFMATSRLIRQDVQTIFHDAPLCVGFVGNLSLKKGFNEKLNGWHRIGLLNVVGDEVGFQTTGIRILCEDNEVRAVEESAAVKTVVDYCVETVRDLVEH
;
A
#
# COMPACT_ATOMS: atom_id res chain seq x y z
N MET A 1 -32.22 7.11 9.20
CA MET A 1 -31.73 6.10 8.26
C MET A 1 -30.44 5.63 8.86
N ALA A 2 -30.21 4.31 8.88
CA ALA A 2 -29.05 3.75 9.55
C ALA A 2 -27.85 3.82 8.60
N VAL A 3 -26.81 4.55 8.97
CA VAL A 3 -25.50 4.41 8.35
C VAL A 3 -24.81 3.23 9.04
N ILE A 4 -24.47 2.19 8.28
CA ILE A 4 -23.73 1.02 8.80
C ILE A 4 -22.28 1.20 8.37
N TYR A 5 -21.38 1.29 9.33
CA TYR A 5 -19.94 1.39 9.09
C TYR A 5 -19.27 0.14 9.66
N ASN A 6 -18.67 -0.67 8.78
CA ASN A 6 -17.82 -1.75 9.24
C ASN A 6 -16.46 -1.16 9.59
N THR A 7 -16.05 -1.26 10.85
CA THR A 7 -14.72 -0.79 11.25
C THR A 7 -13.59 -1.63 10.63
N ASN A 8 -13.87 -2.84 10.15
CA ASN A 8 -12.91 -3.75 9.53
C ASN A 8 -13.22 -3.94 8.04
N TYR A 9 -13.02 -2.87 7.29
CA TYR A 9 -13.55 -2.65 5.95
C TYR A 9 -12.58 -3.05 4.82
N THR A 10 -11.34 -3.46 5.12
CA THR A 10 -10.32 -3.92 4.14
C THR A 10 -10.03 -5.42 4.28
N HIS A 11 -10.21 -6.20 3.20
CA HIS A 11 -9.88 -7.65 3.10
C HIS A 11 -10.33 -8.52 4.29
N ASN A 12 -11.52 -8.24 4.84
CA ASN A 12 -12.09 -9.01 5.94
C ASN A 12 -12.70 -10.34 5.41
N PRO A 13 -12.18 -11.53 5.78
CA PRO A 13 -12.79 -12.81 5.38
C PRO A 13 -14.23 -12.96 5.93
N ASN A 14 -14.61 -12.16 6.92
CA ASN A 14 -15.94 -12.09 7.51
C ASN A 14 -16.80 -10.92 6.96
N TYR A 15 -16.47 -10.31 5.83
CA TYR A 15 -17.30 -9.25 5.21
C TYR A 15 -18.76 -9.69 4.94
N TYR A 16 -19.00 -11.00 4.85
CA TYR A 16 -20.36 -11.54 4.76
C TYR A 16 -21.25 -11.17 5.96
N LEU A 17 -20.69 -10.91 7.16
CA LEU A 17 -21.45 -10.45 8.33
C LEU A 17 -22.03 -9.05 8.09
N THR A 18 -21.26 -8.16 7.46
CA THR A 18 -21.72 -6.82 7.06
C THR A 18 -22.83 -6.93 6.03
N LEU A 19 -22.67 -7.79 5.02
CA LEU A 19 -23.72 -8.06 4.02
C LEU A 19 -24.97 -8.69 4.65
N ALA A 20 -24.80 -9.62 5.60
CA ALA A 20 -25.89 -10.25 6.33
C ALA A 20 -26.72 -9.20 7.10
N PHE A 21 -26.03 -8.33 7.82
CA PHE A 21 -26.65 -7.26 8.60
C PHE A 21 -27.27 -6.18 7.72
N GLU A 22 -26.61 -5.77 6.64
CA GLU A 22 -27.17 -4.83 5.65
C GLU A 22 -28.50 -5.34 5.09
N ARG A 23 -28.56 -6.61 4.65
CA ARG A 23 -29.78 -7.19 4.09
C ARG A 23 -30.92 -7.26 5.11
N ALA A 24 -30.60 -7.60 6.36
CA ALA A 24 -31.57 -7.56 7.45
C ALA A 24 -32.04 -6.14 7.74
N ALA A 25 -31.13 -5.17 7.75
CA ALA A 25 -31.46 -3.76 7.92
C ALA A 25 -32.37 -3.24 6.80
N LYS A 26 -32.09 -3.57 5.54
CA LYS A 26 -32.95 -3.23 4.39
C LYS A 26 -34.34 -3.86 4.51
N THR A 27 -34.43 -5.08 5.02
CA THR A 27 -35.72 -5.77 5.24
C THR A 27 -36.53 -5.11 6.36
N VAL A 28 -35.88 -4.69 7.46
CA VAL A 28 -36.56 -4.11 8.63
C VAL A 28 -36.88 -2.62 8.44
N LEU A 29 -35.98 -1.86 7.84
CA LEU A 29 -36.03 -0.39 7.73
C LEU A 29 -36.46 0.10 6.33
N GLY A 30 -36.33 -0.74 5.30
CA GLY A 30 -36.54 -0.39 3.89
C GLY A 30 -35.24 0.03 3.19
N ASP A 31 -35.11 -0.29 1.90
CA ASP A 31 -33.90 -0.07 1.10
C ASP A 31 -33.38 1.37 1.10
N SER A 32 -34.28 2.35 1.08
CA SER A 32 -33.92 3.78 1.06
C SER A 32 -33.45 4.32 2.42
N ASN A 33 -33.53 3.53 3.48
CA ASN A 33 -33.20 3.90 4.86
C ASN A 33 -31.91 3.23 5.38
N VAL A 34 -31.14 2.57 4.51
CA VAL A 34 -29.90 1.89 4.89
C VAL A 34 -28.81 2.20 3.88
N VAL A 35 -27.64 2.60 4.38
CA VAL A 35 -26.42 2.74 3.57
C VAL A 35 -25.26 2.10 4.31
N VAL A 36 -24.43 1.35 3.60
CA VAL A 36 -23.15 0.83 4.11
C VAL A 36 -22.07 1.81 3.70
N ALA A 37 -21.37 2.36 4.70
CA ALA A 37 -20.29 3.31 4.52
C ALA A 37 -18.93 2.64 4.74
N ASP A 38 -17.91 3.24 4.12
CA ASP A 38 -16.49 2.95 4.29
C ASP A 38 -15.73 4.24 4.65
N ASN A 39 -14.40 4.20 4.76
CA ASN A 39 -13.62 5.39 5.09
C ASN A 39 -13.71 6.48 4.02
N MET A 40 -13.97 6.13 2.76
CA MET A 40 -14.11 7.09 1.67
C MET A 40 -15.46 7.82 1.72
N THR A 41 -16.51 7.17 2.22
CA THR A 41 -17.90 7.65 2.10
C THR A 41 -18.52 8.12 3.40
N LEU A 42 -18.05 7.65 4.57
CA LEU A 42 -18.70 7.91 5.86
C LEU A 42 -18.81 9.41 6.19
N ALA A 43 -17.73 10.17 6.08
CA ALA A 43 -17.78 11.60 6.41
C ALA A 43 -18.62 12.40 5.40
N GLY A 44 -18.64 11.99 4.13
CA GLY A 44 -19.54 12.58 3.12
C GLY A 44 -21.01 12.34 3.43
N LEU A 45 -21.36 11.14 3.90
CA LEU A 45 -22.73 10.81 4.35
C LEU A 45 -23.11 11.54 5.64
N ALA A 46 -22.15 11.71 6.55
CA ALA A 46 -22.32 12.53 7.75
C ALA A 46 -22.63 13.98 7.36
N ALA A 47 -21.80 14.59 6.50
CA ALA A 47 -21.94 15.97 6.02
C ALA A 47 -23.29 16.28 5.34
N GLN A 48 -23.96 15.30 4.76
CA GLN A 48 -25.30 15.48 4.17
C GLN A 48 -26.40 15.69 5.22
N GLY A 49 -26.20 15.24 6.46
CA GLY A 49 -27.14 15.43 7.57
C GLY A 49 -28.49 14.73 7.41
N GLU A 50 -28.59 13.70 6.54
CA GLU A 50 -29.84 12.97 6.29
C GLU A 50 -30.09 11.83 7.31
N HIS A 51 -29.17 11.65 8.27
CA HIS A 51 -29.04 10.49 9.14
C HIS A 51 -28.78 10.88 10.58
N ASP A 52 -29.59 10.36 11.51
CA ASP A 52 -29.39 10.59 12.95
C ASP A 52 -28.60 9.46 13.63
N VAL A 53 -28.46 8.29 12.99
CA VAL A 53 -27.89 7.08 13.59
C VAL A 53 -26.74 6.51 12.77
N LEU A 54 -25.60 6.29 13.43
CA LEU A 54 -24.45 5.54 12.92
C LEU A 54 -24.29 4.24 13.71
N ILE A 55 -24.25 3.11 13.02
CA ILE A 55 -23.96 1.79 13.58
C ILE A 55 -22.56 1.37 13.13
N CYS A 56 -21.61 1.40 14.05
CA CYS A 56 -20.27 0.86 13.86
C CYS A 56 -20.25 -0.61 14.27
N ILE A 57 -19.86 -1.51 13.36
CA ILE A 57 -19.81 -2.96 13.61
C ILE A 57 -18.37 -3.49 13.56
N ASP A 58 -18.16 -4.68 14.12
CA ASP A 58 -16.89 -5.42 14.25
C ASP A 58 -16.02 -4.97 15.44
N GLY A 59 -15.30 -3.86 15.30
CA GLY A 59 -14.44 -3.26 16.32
C GLY A 59 -12.95 -3.39 16.06
N GLN A 60 -12.53 -4.28 15.17
CA GLN A 60 -11.12 -4.67 15.01
C GLN A 60 -10.18 -3.54 14.54
N ARG A 61 -10.67 -2.61 13.72
CA ARG A 61 -9.85 -1.55 13.07
C ARG A 61 -10.52 -0.18 13.10
N ILE A 62 -11.11 0.17 14.24
CA ILE A 62 -11.83 1.44 14.40
C ILE A 62 -10.92 2.66 14.18
N ASN A 63 -11.25 3.51 13.20
CA ASN A 63 -10.58 4.80 13.00
C ASN A 63 -11.19 5.86 13.94
N MET A 64 -10.55 6.06 15.09
CA MET A 64 -11.07 6.97 16.12
C MET A 64 -11.08 8.44 15.70
N GLU A 65 -10.12 8.88 14.88
CA GLU A 65 -10.10 10.26 14.37
C GLU A 65 -11.29 10.49 13.43
N LEU A 66 -11.61 9.52 12.56
CA LEU A 66 -12.81 9.58 11.71
C LEU A 66 -14.08 9.57 12.56
N MET A 67 -14.16 8.76 13.61
CA MET A 67 -15.30 8.78 14.53
C MET A 67 -15.46 10.14 15.20
N ARG A 68 -14.36 10.79 15.65
CA ARG A 68 -14.40 12.17 16.19
C ARG A 68 -14.86 13.17 15.15
N ARG A 69 -14.39 13.05 13.91
CA ARG A 69 -14.78 13.89 12.77
C ARG A 69 -16.28 13.86 12.52
N VAL A 70 -16.89 12.67 12.54
CA VAL A 70 -18.32 12.50 12.20
C VAL A 70 -19.25 12.54 13.41
N ARG A 71 -18.76 12.45 14.64
CA ARG A 71 -19.57 12.42 15.87
C ARG A 71 -20.63 13.52 15.95
N PRO A 72 -20.35 14.79 15.59
CA PRO A 72 -21.36 15.86 15.69
C PRO A 72 -22.53 15.72 14.70
N ALA A 73 -22.35 14.97 13.61
CA ALA A 73 -23.37 14.77 12.60
C ALA A 73 -24.47 13.78 13.04
N PHE A 74 -24.17 12.89 14.00
CA PHE A 74 -25.08 11.83 14.44
C PHE A 74 -25.61 12.10 15.85
N LYS A 75 -26.93 11.95 16.04
CA LYS A 75 -27.57 12.01 17.36
C LYS A 75 -27.27 10.77 18.19
N THR A 76 -27.16 9.61 17.55
CA THR A 76 -26.88 8.34 18.21
C THR A 76 -25.78 7.58 17.47
N MET A 77 -24.68 7.29 18.16
CA MET A 77 -23.62 6.40 17.70
C MET A 77 -23.66 5.09 18.47
N ILE A 78 -23.81 3.99 17.73
CA ILE A 78 -23.89 2.63 18.27
C ILE A 78 -22.63 1.89 17.86
N PHE A 79 -22.01 1.19 18.81
CA PHE A 79 -20.90 0.27 18.54
C PHE A 79 -21.33 -1.16 18.81
N TRP A 80 -21.12 -2.09 17.89
CA TRP A 80 -21.37 -3.52 18.09
C TRP A 80 -20.07 -4.32 17.93
N ALA A 81 -19.49 -4.70 19.07
CA ALA A 81 -18.26 -5.49 19.14
C ALA A 81 -18.53 -6.95 18.78
N PHE A 82 -17.79 -7.48 17.81
CA PHE A 82 -17.95 -8.86 17.31
C PHE A 82 -16.97 -9.86 17.91
N GLU A 83 -15.86 -9.38 18.48
CA GLU A 83 -14.75 -10.20 18.98
C GLU A 83 -14.59 -10.15 20.51
N ASP A 84 -15.60 -9.67 21.26
CA ASP A 84 -15.58 -9.85 22.70
C ASP A 84 -15.74 -11.35 23.05
N PRO A 85 -15.15 -11.84 24.16
CA PRO A 85 -14.33 -11.13 25.16
C PRO A 85 -12.86 -10.86 24.76
N PHE A 86 -12.43 -11.34 23.60
CA PHE A 86 -11.02 -11.38 23.21
C PHE A 86 -10.44 -9.99 22.90
N MET A 87 -11.29 -9.01 22.59
CA MET A 87 -10.89 -7.62 22.33
C MET A 87 -11.45 -6.61 23.35
N VAL A 88 -12.02 -7.08 24.46
CA VAL A 88 -12.73 -6.19 25.41
C VAL A 88 -11.85 -5.06 25.92
N SER A 89 -10.57 -5.32 26.22
CA SER A 89 -9.64 -4.29 26.70
C SER A 89 -9.47 -3.16 25.68
N PHE A 90 -9.29 -3.52 24.40
CA PHE A 90 -9.16 -2.55 23.30
C PHE A 90 -10.48 -1.79 23.06
N ASN A 91 -11.61 -2.50 23.08
CA ASN A 91 -12.91 -1.90 22.83
C ASN A 91 -13.31 -0.90 23.93
N VAL A 92 -13.00 -1.21 25.20
CA VAL A 92 -13.28 -0.34 26.35
C VAL A 92 -12.57 1.01 26.24
N ASP A 93 -11.32 1.04 25.78
CA ASP A 93 -10.57 2.28 25.60
C ASP A 93 -11.21 3.23 24.56
N ASN A 94 -12.08 2.71 23.69
CA ASN A 94 -12.67 3.44 22.56
C ASN A 94 -14.14 3.87 22.78
N ILE A 95 -14.77 3.56 23.91
CA ILE A 95 -16.22 3.79 24.12
C ILE A 95 -16.64 5.25 24.33
N GLY A 96 -15.67 6.17 24.45
CA GLY A 96 -15.95 7.58 24.74
C GLY A 96 -16.83 8.26 23.69
N LEU A 97 -16.78 7.82 22.43
CA LEU A 97 -17.51 8.41 21.31
C LEU A 97 -18.89 7.78 21.06
N PHE A 98 -19.17 6.64 21.68
CA PHE A 98 -20.39 5.87 21.45
C PHE A 98 -21.41 6.08 22.57
N ASP A 99 -22.68 6.13 22.20
CA ASP A 99 -23.79 6.26 23.14
C ASP A 99 -24.22 4.88 23.66
N TYR A 100 -24.15 3.86 22.81
CA TYR A 100 -24.50 2.48 23.13
C TYR A 100 -23.45 1.51 22.63
N VAL A 101 -23.13 0.50 23.43
CA VAL A 101 -22.21 -0.59 23.06
C VAL A 101 -22.95 -1.92 23.16
N PHE A 102 -23.00 -2.65 22.06
CA PHE A 102 -23.49 -4.01 22.00
C PHE A 102 -22.30 -4.97 21.98
N THR A 103 -22.37 -6.01 22.78
CA THR A 103 -21.33 -7.04 22.87
C THR A 103 -21.91 -8.41 22.58
N ASN A 104 -21.15 -9.23 21.86
CA ASN A 104 -21.49 -10.62 21.57
C ASN A 104 -21.24 -11.56 22.75
N ASP A 105 -20.60 -11.09 23.83
CA ASP A 105 -20.35 -11.87 25.04
C ASP A 105 -20.93 -11.18 26.29
N PRO A 106 -21.80 -11.86 27.07
CA PRO A 106 -22.48 -11.25 28.20
C PRO A 106 -21.53 -10.87 29.34
N SER A 107 -20.38 -11.55 29.48
CA SER A 107 -19.38 -11.22 30.50
C SER A 107 -18.76 -9.83 30.29
N CYS A 108 -18.84 -9.30 29.07
CA CYS A 108 -18.25 -8.01 28.71
C CYS A 108 -19.16 -6.80 28.98
N VAL A 109 -20.45 -7.01 29.31
CA VAL A 109 -21.43 -5.93 29.47
C VAL A 109 -20.99 -4.89 30.50
N ASP A 110 -20.53 -5.35 31.66
CA ASP A 110 -20.17 -4.47 32.78
C ASP A 110 -18.88 -3.66 32.51
N PHE A 111 -18.01 -4.14 31.60
CA PHE A 111 -16.80 -3.42 31.20
C PHE A 111 -17.11 -2.10 30.50
N TYR A 112 -18.28 -1.97 29.88
CA TYR A 112 -18.70 -0.78 29.14
C TYR A 112 -19.46 0.25 29.99
N GLN A 113 -19.27 0.22 31.32
CA GLN A 113 -19.64 1.30 32.27
C GLN A 113 -21.09 1.78 32.15
N GLY A 114 -22.04 0.86 31.96
CA GLY A 114 -23.47 1.16 31.84
C GLY A 114 -23.97 1.49 30.44
N LYS A 115 -23.08 1.57 29.43
CA LYS A 115 -23.44 1.65 28.00
C LYS A 115 -23.57 0.28 27.33
N GLY A 116 -23.11 -0.78 28.00
CA GLY A 116 -23.02 -2.14 27.49
C GLY A 116 -24.36 -2.85 27.46
N HIS A 117 -24.62 -3.57 26.37
CA HIS A 117 -25.79 -4.43 26.19
C HIS A 117 -25.39 -5.74 25.53
N TYR A 118 -25.82 -6.86 26.10
CA TYR A 118 -25.62 -8.16 25.47
C TYR A 118 -26.51 -8.29 24.23
N LEU A 119 -25.89 -8.53 23.07
CA LEU A 119 -26.56 -8.80 21.81
C LEU A 119 -25.70 -9.74 20.97
N PRO A 120 -26.01 -11.06 20.94
CA PRO A 120 -25.25 -12.01 20.16
C PRO A 120 -25.43 -11.75 18.67
N LEU A 121 -24.47 -12.17 17.86
CA LEU A 121 -24.63 -12.21 16.41
C LEU A 121 -25.80 -13.12 16.00
N GLY A 122 -26.21 -13.02 14.73
CA GLY A 122 -27.38 -13.73 14.21
C GLY A 122 -27.06 -14.50 12.94
N ALA A 123 -28.11 -15.01 12.31
CA ALA A 123 -28.05 -15.64 11.00
C ALA A 123 -28.82 -14.82 9.94
N SER A 124 -28.48 -15.01 8.67
CA SER A 124 -29.15 -14.37 7.53
C SER A 124 -29.87 -15.42 6.68
N LEU A 125 -31.15 -15.19 6.41
CA LEU A 125 -31.95 -16.03 5.52
C LEU A 125 -31.28 -16.16 4.14
N SER A 126 -30.89 -15.02 3.57
CA SER A 126 -30.34 -14.94 2.21
C SER A 126 -28.97 -15.62 2.02
N LEU A 127 -28.23 -15.88 3.10
CA LEU A 127 -26.88 -16.45 3.03
C LEU A 127 -26.86 -17.88 3.59
N HIS A 128 -27.53 -18.12 4.71
CA HIS A 128 -27.37 -19.35 5.50
C HIS A 128 -28.53 -20.34 5.34
N GLU A 129 -29.72 -19.90 4.91
CA GLU A 129 -30.87 -20.80 4.84
C GLU A 129 -30.65 -21.88 3.77
N ARG A 130 -30.82 -23.14 4.18
CA ARG A 130 -30.85 -24.30 3.30
C ARG A 130 -31.98 -25.23 3.72
N LYS A 131 -32.56 -25.95 2.76
CA LYS A 131 -33.51 -27.00 3.08
C LYS A 131 -32.80 -28.11 3.87
N VAL A 132 -33.42 -28.60 4.95
CA VAL A 132 -32.92 -29.76 5.69
C VAL A 132 -32.90 -31.00 4.77
N LYS A 133 -31.69 -31.46 4.43
CA LYS A 133 -31.47 -32.65 3.60
C LYS A 133 -31.88 -33.94 4.31
N SER A 134 -32.37 -34.91 3.53
CA SER A 134 -32.56 -36.28 3.99
C SER A 134 -31.23 -37.02 4.06
N ALA A 135 -31.17 -38.12 4.81
CA ALA A 135 -29.93 -38.89 5.00
C ALA A 135 -29.34 -39.46 3.70
N ALA A 136 -30.14 -39.60 2.63
CA ALA A 136 -29.67 -40.08 1.32
C ALA A 136 -28.99 -38.98 0.48
N GLU A 137 -29.17 -37.71 0.85
CA GLU A 137 -28.63 -36.53 0.16
C GLU A 137 -27.34 -36.00 0.84
N LEU A 138 -26.83 -36.72 1.85
CA LEU A 138 -25.66 -36.32 2.62
C LEU A 138 -24.37 -36.91 2.04
N ASP A 139 -23.42 -36.03 1.75
CA ASP A 139 -22.12 -36.35 1.17
C ASP A 139 -21.09 -36.74 2.25
N TYR A 140 -21.26 -36.18 3.47
CA TYR A 140 -20.34 -36.34 4.58
C TYR A 140 -21.08 -36.78 5.85
N ASP A 141 -20.37 -37.47 6.73
CA ASP A 141 -20.87 -37.88 8.03
C ASP A 141 -20.50 -36.85 9.10
N ILE A 142 -19.27 -36.31 9.04
CA ILE A 142 -18.76 -35.32 10.01
C ILE A 142 -18.12 -34.14 9.28
N PHE A 143 -18.48 -32.91 9.67
CA PHE A 143 -17.87 -31.68 9.14
C PHE A 143 -17.39 -30.74 10.25
N PHE A 144 -16.22 -30.14 10.03
CA PHE A 144 -15.72 -29.03 10.82
C PHE A 144 -15.01 -28.01 9.92
N ALA A 145 -15.17 -26.71 10.23
CA ALA A 145 -14.38 -25.65 9.62
C ALA A 145 -13.94 -24.62 10.66
N GLY A 146 -12.65 -24.27 10.67
CA GLY A 146 -12.09 -23.25 11.56
C GLY A 146 -10.59 -23.39 11.77
N THR A 147 -9.98 -22.32 12.31
CA THR A 147 -8.55 -22.29 12.68
C THR A 147 -8.25 -23.33 13.77
N MET A 148 -7.10 -24.00 13.64
CA MET A 148 -6.72 -25.19 14.42
C MET A 148 -5.94 -24.85 15.68
N TRP A 149 -6.68 -24.43 16.71
CA TRP A 149 -6.14 -24.27 18.06
C TRP A 149 -5.77 -25.62 18.69
N PRO A 150 -4.79 -25.67 19.62
CA PRO A 150 -4.34 -26.93 20.22
C PRO A 150 -5.47 -27.80 20.79
N ASN A 151 -6.46 -27.21 21.46
CA ASN A 151 -7.63 -27.91 21.99
C ASN A 151 -8.48 -28.56 20.88
N ARG A 152 -8.71 -27.83 19.78
CA ARG A 152 -9.46 -28.34 18.62
C ARG A 152 -8.74 -29.47 17.90
N VAL A 153 -7.40 -29.40 17.84
CA VAL A 153 -6.56 -30.47 17.28
C VAL A 153 -6.71 -31.74 18.10
N GLU A 154 -6.68 -31.66 19.44
CA GLU A 154 -6.88 -32.83 20.31
C GLU A 154 -8.26 -33.47 20.09
N THR A 155 -9.32 -32.66 20.17
CA THR A 155 -10.70 -33.15 20.00
C THR A 155 -10.91 -33.79 18.64
N LEU A 156 -10.47 -33.17 17.55
CA LEU A 156 -10.63 -33.73 16.21
C LEU A 156 -9.86 -35.03 16.01
N ARG A 157 -8.63 -35.16 16.51
CA ARG A 157 -7.88 -36.43 16.39
C ARG A 157 -8.60 -37.58 17.09
N ARG A 158 -9.19 -37.32 18.27
CA ARG A 158 -10.03 -38.30 18.99
C ARG A 158 -11.31 -38.64 18.23
N VAL A 159 -12.00 -37.66 17.65
CA VAL A 159 -13.18 -37.90 16.80
C VAL A 159 -12.84 -38.74 15.57
N ILE A 160 -11.76 -38.41 14.85
CA ILE A 160 -11.32 -39.17 13.66
C ILE A 160 -10.95 -40.61 14.03
N THR A 161 -10.29 -40.80 15.17
CA THR A 161 -9.94 -42.14 15.68
C THR A 161 -11.18 -42.95 16.08
N ALA A 162 -12.20 -42.30 16.64
CA ALA A 162 -13.45 -42.96 17.03
C ALA A 162 -14.33 -43.37 15.84
N PHE A 163 -14.18 -42.71 14.68
CA PHE A 163 -14.98 -42.94 13.47
C PHE A 163 -14.11 -43.15 12.21
N PRO A 164 -13.32 -44.23 12.13
CA PRO A 164 -12.36 -44.44 11.04
C PRO A 164 -13.00 -44.61 9.66
N ASP A 165 -14.23 -45.12 9.60
CA ASP A 165 -14.98 -45.34 8.35
C ASP A 165 -15.88 -44.16 7.96
N ALA A 166 -15.91 -43.08 8.73
CA ALA A 166 -16.75 -41.92 8.46
C ALA A 166 -16.22 -41.09 7.28
N ARG A 167 -17.12 -40.57 6.45
CA ARG A 167 -16.79 -39.59 5.41
C ARG A 167 -16.61 -38.22 6.05
N ILE A 168 -15.38 -37.82 6.33
CA ILE A 168 -15.07 -36.58 7.05
C ILE A 168 -14.71 -35.45 6.08
N LYS A 169 -15.21 -34.25 6.34
CA LYS A 169 -14.80 -33.02 5.65
C LYS A 169 -14.22 -32.01 6.64
N LEU A 170 -12.95 -31.64 6.46
CA LEU A 170 -12.26 -30.67 7.32
C LEU A 170 -11.78 -29.46 6.51
N VAL A 171 -12.02 -28.26 7.03
CA VAL A 171 -11.54 -26.99 6.45
C VAL A 171 -10.80 -26.20 7.52
N CYS A 172 -9.48 -26.21 7.43
CA CYS A 172 -8.59 -25.86 8.53
C CYS A 172 -7.53 -24.88 8.03
N PRO A 173 -7.88 -23.61 7.76
CA PRO A 173 -6.91 -22.63 7.28
C PRO A 173 -5.75 -22.50 8.27
N GLY A 174 -4.52 -22.45 7.73
CA GLY A 174 -3.32 -22.22 8.51
C GLY A 174 -3.30 -20.84 9.16
N ASN A 175 -2.51 -20.69 10.22
CA ASN A 175 -2.28 -19.44 10.94
C ASN A 175 -0.80 -19.42 11.35
N GLU A 176 -0.09 -18.33 11.05
CA GLU A 176 1.34 -18.16 11.35
C GLU A 176 1.64 -18.13 12.86
N TYR A 177 0.65 -17.81 13.68
CA TYR A 177 0.75 -17.78 15.15
C TYR A 177 0.48 -19.14 15.82
N LEU A 178 0.25 -20.21 15.04
CA LEU A 178 -0.08 -21.54 15.56
C LEU A 178 0.87 -22.62 15.06
N PRO A 179 1.06 -23.72 15.81
CA PRO A 179 1.82 -24.87 15.34
C PRO A 179 1.26 -25.40 14.02
N PRO A 180 2.11 -25.89 13.10
CA PRO A 180 1.65 -26.54 11.88
C PRO A 180 0.75 -27.73 12.23
N LEU A 181 -0.23 -27.97 11.36
CA LEU A 181 -1.14 -29.11 11.51
C LEU A 181 -0.35 -30.43 11.53
N PRO A 182 -0.63 -31.34 12.49
CA PRO A 182 -0.12 -32.70 12.44
C PRO A 182 -0.40 -33.37 11.08
N ALA A 183 0.55 -34.14 10.55
CA ALA A 183 0.49 -34.70 9.20
C ALA A 183 -0.81 -35.49 8.93
N ASP A 184 -1.27 -36.26 9.93
CA ASP A 184 -2.53 -37.03 9.88
C ASP A 184 -3.77 -36.15 9.67
N LEU A 185 -3.79 -34.92 10.20
CA LEU A 185 -4.86 -33.95 9.96
C LEU A 185 -4.62 -33.12 8.69
N ALA A 186 -3.37 -32.78 8.41
CA ALA A 186 -2.96 -31.97 7.27
C ALA A 186 -3.38 -32.62 5.94
N ASP A 187 -3.25 -33.94 5.83
CA ASP A 187 -3.63 -34.73 4.66
C ASP A 187 -5.15 -34.80 4.44
N LEU A 188 -5.94 -34.67 5.52
CA LEU A 188 -7.41 -34.76 5.50
C LEU A 188 -8.09 -33.39 5.35
N ALA A 189 -7.37 -32.29 5.62
CA ALA A 189 -7.94 -30.96 5.72
C ALA A 189 -7.63 -30.06 4.52
N ILE A 190 -8.62 -29.25 4.12
CA ILE A 190 -8.37 -28.11 3.25
C ILE A 190 -7.70 -27.02 4.07
N GLN A 191 -6.40 -26.77 3.84
CA GLN A 191 -5.59 -25.84 4.62
C GLN A 191 -5.68 -24.37 4.17
N ARG A 192 -6.78 -24.01 3.50
CA ARG A 192 -7.02 -22.65 3.00
C ARG A 192 -8.45 -22.20 3.32
N PRO A 193 -8.70 -20.89 3.43
CA PRO A 193 -10.06 -20.37 3.54
C PRO A 193 -10.92 -20.80 2.35
N ILE A 194 -12.22 -20.95 2.59
CA ILE A 194 -13.23 -21.20 1.55
C ILE A 194 -14.26 -20.06 1.57
N SER A 195 -15.04 -19.93 0.49
CA SER A 195 -16.17 -18.99 0.51
C SER A 195 -17.16 -19.36 1.60
N HIS A 196 -17.83 -18.34 2.16
CA HIS A 196 -18.85 -18.56 3.19
C HIS A 196 -20.00 -19.44 2.69
N GLU A 197 -20.38 -19.30 1.42
CA GLU A 197 -21.40 -20.16 0.78
C GLU A 197 -20.98 -21.64 0.78
N ALA A 198 -19.72 -21.94 0.45
CA ALA A 198 -19.20 -23.31 0.50
C ALA A 198 -19.18 -23.85 1.94
N PHE A 199 -18.89 -23.02 2.94
CA PHE A 199 -18.98 -23.41 4.36
C PHE A 199 -20.40 -23.86 4.73
N ILE A 200 -21.41 -23.08 4.36
CA ILE A 200 -22.83 -23.41 4.60
C ILE A 200 -23.25 -24.68 3.85
N ASP A 201 -22.82 -24.84 2.60
CA ASP A 201 -23.18 -26.00 1.78
C ASP A 201 -22.54 -27.29 2.30
N PHE A 202 -21.27 -27.25 2.75
CA PHE A 202 -20.61 -28.39 3.38
C PHE A 202 -21.29 -28.77 4.69
N ALA A 203 -21.68 -27.80 5.51
CA ALA A 203 -22.46 -28.06 6.72
C ALA A 203 -23.80 -28.74 6.39
N ASN A 204 -24.57 -28.20 5.45
CA ASN A 204 -25.86 -28.77 5.04
C ASN A 204 -25.73 -30.19 4.47
N ALA A 205 -24.63 -30.48 3.77
CA ALA A 205 -24.32 -31.79 3.19
C ALA A 205 -23.80 -32.83 4.20
N SER A 206 -23.67 -32.46 5.48
CA SER A 206 -23.09 -33.31 6.52
C SER A 206 -24.13 -33.87 7.49
N ALA A 207 -23.95 -35.10 7.97
CA ALA A 207 -24.85 -35.67 8.99
C ALA A 207 -24.75 -34.90 10.31
N VAL A 208 -23.52 -34.58 10.74
CA VAL A 208 -23.20 -33.74 11.90
C VAL A 208 -22.17 -32.67 11.54
N THR A 209 -22.37 -31.46 12.06
CA THR A 209 -21.37 -30.39 12.05
C THR A 209 -20.92 -30.07 13.47
N LEU A 210 -19.60 -29.98 13.67
CA LEU A 210 -18.99 -29.66 14.95
C LEU A 210 -18.84 -28.15 15.13
N THR A 211 -19.27 -27.64 16.28
CA THR A 211 -19.01 -26.27 16.73
C THR A 211 -18.09 -26.32 17.94
N MET A 212 -16.82 -25.97 17.73
CA MET A 212 -15.78 -26.02 18.77
C MET A 212 -15.37 -24.61 19.18
N PHE A 213 -15.36 -24.32 20.48
CA PHE A 213 -14.92 -23.01 20.99
C PHE A 213 -13.40 -22.90 21.06
N ARG A 214 -12.90 -21.66 21.10
CA ARG A 214 -11.46 -21.38 21.28
C ARG A 214 -11.14 -21.28 22.77
N ASP A 215 -10.00 -21.83 23.16
CA ASP A 215 -9.50 -21.83 24.54
C ASP A 215 -8.16 -21.07 24.68
N TYR A 216 -7.90 -20.12 23.77
CA TYR A 216 -6.64 -19.38 23.76
C TYR A 216 -6.78 -18.03 23.06
N ALA A 217 -6.07 -17.01 23.58
CA ALA A 217 -5.80 -15.75 22.92
C ALA A 217 -4.32 -15.72 22.52
N SER A 218 -3.99 -15.18 21.34
CA SER A 218 -2.60 -15.04 20.88
C SER A 218 -1.72 -14.13 21.77
N HIS A 219 -2.30 -13.43 22.76
CA HIS A 219 -1.60 -12.66 23.80
C HIS A 219 -2.39 -12.66 25.13
N GLY A 220 -1.76 -13.04 26.25
CA GLY A 220 -2.24 -12.85 27.63
C GLY A 220 -3.27 -13.88 28.17
N ASP A 221 -3.59 -13.77 29.48
CA ASP A 221 -4.59 -14.54 30.23
C ASP A 221 -6.03 -14.01 29.98
N VAL A 222 -6.50 -13.97 28.73
CA VAL A 222 -7.89 -13.56 28.43
C VAL A 222 -8.81 -14.78 28.36
N GLY A 223 -9.98 -14.68 29.02
CA GLY A 223 -10.91 -15.78 29.27
C GLY A 223 -11.57 -16.42 28.05
N GLN A 224 -12.16 -17.59 28.27
CA GLN A 224 -12.96 -18.32 27.29
C GLN A 224 -14.27 -17.55 26.98
N ALA A 225 -14.82 -17.72 25.77
CA ALA A 225 -16.14 -17.16 25.45
C ALA A 225 -17.23 -17.78 26.36
N THR A 226 -18.11 -16.95 26.89
CA THR A 226 -19.20 -17.36 27.78
C THR A 226 -20.53 -17.55 27.03
N ALA A 227 -20.60 -17.13 25.76
CA ALA A 227 -21.74 -17.28 24.87
C ALA A 227 -21.35 -17.81 23.46
N PRO A 228 -22.31 -18.38 22.70
CA PRO A 228 -22.05 -18.88 21.36
C PRO A 228 -21.75 -17.79 20.32
N GLY A 229 -20.74 -18.06 19.48
CA GLY A 229 -20.39 -17.23 18.33
C GLY A 229 -21.38 -17.37 17.16
N PRO A 230 -21.20 -16.58 16.08
CA PRO A 230 -22.16 -16.48 14.98
C PRO A 230 -22.42 -17.84 14.31
N ARG A 231 -21.37 -18.63 14.08
CA ARG A 231 -21.43 -19.94 13.41
C ARG A 231 -22.49 -20.88 13.98
N PHE A 232 -22.76 -20.82 15.29
CA PHE A 232 -23.78 -21.64 15.92
C PHE A 232 -25.18 -21.40 15.33
N TYR A 233 -25.54 -20.13 15.12
CA TYR A 233 -26.82 -19.72 14.54
C TYR A 233 -26.85 -19.96 13.02
N GLU A 234 -25.74 -19.70 12.34
CA GLU A 234 -25.59 -19.91 10.89
C GLU A 234 -25.81 -21.37 10.50
N LEU A 235 -25.19 -22.28 11.25
CA LEU A 235 -25.36 -23.73 11.08
C LEU A 235 -26.80 -24.19 11.38
N GLY A 236 -27.50 -23.48 12.28
CA GLY A 236 -28.91 -23.72 12.55
C GLY A 236 -29.74 -23.48 11.29
N LEU A 237 -29.55 -22.34 10.61
CA LEU A 237 -30.20 -22.07 9.32
C LEU A 237 -29.73 -22.97 8.18
N ALA A 238 -28.46 -23.40 8.21
CA ALA A 238 -27.93 -24.35 7.23
C ALA A 238 -28.62 -25.71 7.28
N GLY A 239 -29.47 -25.99 8.29
CA GLY A 239 -30.27 -27.22 8.34
C GLY A 239 -29.43 -28.48 8.60
N THR A 240 -28.33 -28.33 9.35
CA THR A 240 -27.49 -29.44 9.82
C THR A 240 -27.76 -29.76 11.30
N ALA A 241 -27.46 -30.99 11.72
CA ALA A 241 -27.45 -31.32 13.15
C ALA A 241 -26.09 -30.91 13.74
N GLN A 242 -26.11 -30.30 14.92
CA GLN A 242 -24.92 -29.70 15.50
C GLN A 242 -24.53 -30.38 16.81
N VAL A 243 -23.24 -30.64 16.96
CA VAL A 243 -22.63 -31.03 18.24
C VAL A 243 -21.67 -29.93 18.65
N VAL A 244 -21.92 -29.37 19.83
CA VAL A 244 -21.17 -28.25 20.40
C VAL A 244 -20.20 -28.79 21.45
N GLU A 245 -18.91 -28.54 21.25
CA GLU A 245 -17.89 -28.74 22.27
C GLU A 245 -17.77 -27.46 23.09
N ALA A 246 -18.37 -27.44 24.27
CA ALA A 246 -18.43 -26.27 25.15
C ALA A 246 -17.18 -26.16 26.04
N GLY A 247 -16.62 -24.95 26.12
CA GLY A 247 -15.60 -24.62 27.12
C GLY A 247 -16.16 -24.56 28.54
N GLU A 248 -15.29 -24.51 29.54
CA GLU A 248 -15.69 -24.47 30.95
C GLU A 248 -16.52 -23.22 31.30
N GLN A 249 -16.21 -22.07 30.68
CA GLN A 249 -16.88 -20.80 30.97
C GLN A 249 -18.16 -20.56 30.15
N LEU A 250 -18.47 -21.42 29.17
CA LEU A 250 -19.68 -21.29 28.36
C LEU A 250 -20.93 -21.55 29.22
N ASP A 251 -21.88 -20.62 29.18
CA ASP A 251 -23.17 -20.78 29.84
C ASP A 251 -24.14 -21.58 28.94
N GLU A 252 -24.55 -22.74 29.45
CA GLU A 252 -25.39 -23.71 28.75
C GLU A 252 -26.76 -23.15 28.35
N ARG A 253 -27.24 -22.13 29.06
CA ARG A 253 -28.54 -21.49 28.77
C ARG A 253 -28.61 -20.97 27.34
N TYR A 254 -27.52 -20.38 26.83
CA TYR A 254 -27.49 -19.81 25.47
C TYR A 254 -27.50 -20.89 24.38
N ILE A 255 -26.97 -22.08 24.65
CA ILE A 255 -27.04 -23.21 23.72
C ILE A 255 -28.45 -23.78 23.67
N HIS A 256 -29.14 -23.81 24.81
CA HIS A 256 -30.52 -24.30 24.91
C HIS A 256 -31.57 -23.37 24.27
N GLU A 257 -31.23 -22.12 23.93
CA GLU A 257 -32.08 -21.24 23.13
C GLU A 257 -32.32 -21.80 21.71
N VAL A 258 -31.34 -22.54 21.16
CA VAL A 258 -31.47 -23.23 19.87
C VAL A 258 -31.80 -24.71 20.11
N ALA A 259 -33.09 -25.01 20.18
CA ALA A 259 -33.57 -26.36 20.38
C ALA A 259 -33.02 -27.34 19.33
N GLY A 260 -32.42 -28.45 19.76
CA GLY A 260 -31.89 -29.48 18.85
C GLY A 260 -30.38 -29.49 18.66
N ALA A 261 -29.64 -28.51 19.20
CA ALA A 261 -28.21 -28.63 19.37
C ALA A 261 -27.88 -29.62 20.52
N SER A 262 -26.88 -30.48 20.31
CA SER A 262 -26.31 -31.32 21.36
C SER A 262 -25.02 -30.68 21.88
N MET A 263 -24.72 -30.77 23.17
CA MET A 263 -23.57 -30.09 23.78
C MET A 263 -22.88 -31.02 24.77
N SER A 264 -21.54 -30.99 24.77
CA SER A 264 -20.70 -31.68 25.74
C SER A 264 -19.51 -30.82 26.12
N ARG A 265 -19.04 -30.97 27.36
CA ARG A 265 -17.79 -30.38 27.88
C ARG A 265 -16.60 -31.36 27.81
N SER A 266 -16.86 -32.64 27.52
CA SER A 266 -15.83 -33.65 27.34
C SER A 266 -15.82 -34.18 25.91
N VAL A 267 -14.63 -34.59 25.44
CA VAL A 267 -14.46 -35.18 24.10
C VAL A 267 -15.25 -36.49 23.98
N GLU A 268 -15.34 -37.28 25.05
CA GLU A 268 -16.10 -38.52 25.09
C GLU A 268 -17.60 -38.25 24.87
N GLY A 269 -18.17 -37.23 25.50
CA GLY A 269 -19.56 -36.86 25.28
C GLY A 269 -19.82 -36.29 23.87
N VAL A 270 -18.83 -35.59 23.28
CA VAL A 270 -18.89 -35.18 21.86
C VAL A 270 -18.99 -36.41 20.96
N ILE A 271 -18.16 -37.43 21.20
CA ILE A 271 -18.18 -38.69 20.44
C ILE A 271 -19.52 -39.42 20.61
N GLU A 272 -20.07 -39.51 21.83
CA GLU A 272 -21.37 -40.13 22.09
C GLU A 272 -22.51 -39.46 21.32
N HIS A 273 -22.53 -38.12 21.29
CA HIS A 273 -23.53 -37.37 20.53
C HIS A 273 -23.40 -37.56 19.01
N ILE A 274 -22.16 -37.58 18.49
CA ILE A 274 -21.91 -37.89 17.07
C ILE A 274 -22.43 -39.30 16.75
N ALA A 275 -22.07 -40.30 17.56
CA ALA A 275 -22.49 -41.68 17.35
C ALA A 275 -24.02 -41.84 17.35
N ALA A 276 -24.72 -41.16 18.27
CA ALA A 276 -26.18 -41.17 18.34
C ALA A 276 -26.83 -40.59 17.06
N LEU A 277 -26.24 -39.53 16.49
CA LEU A 277 -26.77 -38.88 15.29
C LEU A 277 -26.49 -39.68 14.02
N LEU A 278 -25.32 -40.31 13.92
CA LEU A 278 -24.99 -41.20 12.81
C LEU A 278 -25.84 -42.48 12.82
N ALA A 279 -26.13 -43.03 14.01
CA ALA A 279 -26.95 -44.24 14.14
C ALA A 279 -28.45 -43.98 13.91
N ASN A 280 -28.95 -42.77 14.19
CA ASN A 280 -30.38 -42.47 14.13
C ASN A 280 -30.72 -41.30 13.19
N LYS A 281 -31.05 -41.65 11.94
CA LYS A 281 -31.45 -40.70 10.88
C LYS A 281 -32.66 -39.84 11.25
N SER A 282 -33.61 -40.39 12.03
CA SER A 282 -34.79 -39.65 12.48
C SER A 282 -34.43 -38.63 13.55
N LEU A 283 -33.51 -38.97 14.46
CA LEU A 283 -33.00 -38.06 15.48
C LEU A 283 -32.26 -36.90 14.83
N ARG A 284 -31.33 -37.18 13.90
CA ARG A 284 -30.60 -36.15 13.14
C ARG A 284 -31.55 -35.18 12.47
N ARG A 285 -32.54 -35.68 11.73
CA ARG A 285 -33.51 -34.83 11.02
C ARG A 285 -34.34 -33.99 12.01
N LYS A 286 -34.77 -34.58 13.13
CA LYS A 286 -35.51 -33.87 14.17
C LYS A 286 -34.68 -32.74 14.78
N GLN A 287 -33.42 -32.99 15.12
CA GLN A 287 -32.51 -32.00 15.67
C GLN A 287 -32.22 -30.87 14.69
N ALA A 288 -31.85 -31.18 13.45
CA ALA A 288 -31.59 -30.18 12.42
C ALA A 288 -32.82 -29.29 12.13
N THR A 289 -34.02 -29.89 12.08
CA THR A 289 -35.28 -29.14 11.86
C THR A 289 -35.63 -28.28 13.07
N ALA A 290 -35.42 -28.78 14.30
CA ALA A 290 -35.66 -28.00 15.51
C ALA A 290 -34.71 -26.80 15.61
N ALA A 291 -33.42 -26.99 15.29
CA ALA A 291 -32.42 -25.94 15.36
C ALA A 291 -32.70 -24.86 14.32
N GLN A 292 -33.01 -25.25 13.08
CA GLN A 292 -33.42 -24.32 12.03
C GLN A 292 -34.66 -23.53 12.43
N LYS A 293 -35.68 -24.19 12.98
CA LYS A 293 -36.91 -23.53 13.44
C LYS A 293 -36.62 -22.52 14.55
N ALA A 294 -35.83 -22.89 15.56
CA ALA A 294 -35.49 -21.99 16.66
C ALA A 294 -34.73 -20.75 16.16
N VAL A 295 -33.78 -20.93 15.24
CA VAL A 295 -33.04 -19.79 14.66
C VAL A 295 -33.95 -18.89 13.82
N LEU A 296 -34.86 -19.45 13.02
CA LEU A 296 -35.86 -18.67 12.27
C LEU A 296 -36.78 -17.85 13.18
N GLU A 297 -37.13 -18.38 14.35
CA GLU A 297 -38.06 -17.72 15.29
C GLU A 297 -37.39 -16.60 16.11
N ALA A 298 -36.08 -16.70 16.42
CA ALA A 298 -35.47 -15.79 17.40
C ALA A 298 -34.01 -15.34 17.12
N HIS A 299 -33.29 -15.92 16.16
CA HIS A 299 -31.84 -15.67 15.99
C HIS A 299 -31.41 -15.12 14.62
N LEU A 300 -32.32 -14.48 13.89
CA LEU A 300 -32.00 -13.69 12.69
C LEU A 300 -31.43 -12.30 13.03
N TYR A 301 -30.62 -11.74 12.13
CA TYR A 301 -30.14 -10.35 12.25
C TYR A 301 -31.28 -9.31 12.32
N ASP A 302 -32.43 -9.64 11.73
CA ASP A 302 -33.67 -8.88 11.80
C ASP A 302 -34.10 -8.66 13.26
N HIS A 303 -34.03 -9.73 14.07
CA HIS A 303 -34.34 -9.69 15.49
C HIS A 303 -33.31 -8.86 16.25
N ARG A 304 -32.02 -8.96 15.87
CA ARG A 304 -30.94 -8.17 16.49
C ARG A 304 -31.13 -6.69 16.26
N LEU A 305 -31.46 -6.28 15.05
CA LEU A 305 -31.74 -4.89 14.74
C LEU A 305 -32.99 -4.38 15.48
N ARG A 306 -34.08 -5.17 15.52
CA ARG A 306 -35.28 -4.79 16.30
C ARG A 306 -34.97 -4.61 17.78
N LYS A 307 -34.13 -5.49 18.35
CA LYS A 307 -33.68 -5.36 19.74
C LYS A 307 -32.81 -4.12 19.96
N MET A 308 -31.90 -3.84 19.03
CA MET A 308 -31.08 -2.64 19.05
C MET A 308 -31.95 -1.37 18.99
N MET A 309 -32.99 -1.34 18.17
CA MET A 309 -33.96 -0.24 18.10
C MET A 309 -34.73 -0.08 19.43
N GLU A 310 -35.17 -1.18 20.04
CA GLU A 310 -35.86 -1.18 21.34
C GLU A 310 -34.97 -0.61 22.46
N VAL A 311 -33.71 -1.05 22.51
CA VAL A 311 -32.75 -0.64 23.54
C VAL A 311 -32.36 0.84 23.40
N THR A 312 -32.12 1.29 22.16
CA THR A 312 -31.60 2.63 21.90
C THR A 312 -32.69 3.69 21.86
N GLY A 313 -33.92 3.31 21.50
CA GLY A 313 -35.02 4.24 21.25
C GLY A 313 -34.75 5.23 20.11
N ALA A 314 -33.72 5.00 19.29
CA ALA A 314 -33.27 5.92 18.26
C ALA A 314 -34.16 5.86 17.01
N ASP A 315 -34.19 6.96 16.23
CA ASP A 315 -34.90 7.03 14.96
C ASP A 315 -34.01 6.61 13.79
N PHE A 316 -34.27 5.41 13.26
CA PHE A 316 -33.55 4.86 12.12
C PHE A 316 -34.17 5.28 10.76
N GLY A 317 -35.08 6.26 10.68
CA GLY A 317 -35.70 6.77 9.43
C GLY A 317 -34.95 7.92 8.74
N ARG A 318 -34.91 7.97 7.40
CA ARG A 318 -34.22 9.05 6.65
C ARG A 318 -34.97 10.38 6.79
N HIS A 319 -34.24 11.46 6.99
CA HIS A 319 -34.82 12.81 6.95
C HIS A 319 -34.53 13.47 5.60
N VAL A 320 -35.55 14.05 4.98
CA VAL A 320 -35.36 14.91 3.81
C VAL A 320 -34.92 16.28 4.31
N VAL A 321 -33.63 16.56 4.25
CA VAL A 321 -33.12 17.92 4.50
C VAL A 321 -33.46 18.76 3.28
N SER A 322 -34.48 19.64 3.41
CA SER A 322 -34.90 20.53 2.33
C SER A 322 -33.75 21.45 1.92
N LYS A 323 -33.51 21.61 0.60
CA LYS A 323 -32.49 22.52 0.06
C LYS A 323 -32.64 23.98 0.53
N GLU A 324 -33.85 24.40 0.91
CA GLU A 324 -34.16 25.76 1.37
C GLU A 324 -33.87 25.99 2.87
N VAL A 325 -33.69 24.94 3.66
CA VAL A 325 -33.30 25.10 5.07
C VAL A 325 -31.83 25.50 5.07
N SER A 326 -31.63 26.79 5.32
CA SER A 326 -30.38 27.48 5.57
C SER A 326 -29.32 26.53 6.13
N VAL A 327 -28.14 26.53 5.50
CA VAL A 327 -26.85 26.19 6.14
C VAL A 327 -27.02 26.42 7.65
N PRO A 328 -26.96 25.36 8.48
CA PRO A 328 -27.40 25.42 9.89
C PRO A 328 -26.80 26.67 10.50
N ALA A 329 -27.62 27.59 11.05
CA ALA A 329 -27.22 28.96 11.40
C ALA A 329 -25.75 29.07 11.88
N ARG A 330 -24.82 29.17 10.92
CA ARG A 330 -23.40 28.98 11.20
C ARG A 330 -22.98 30.24 11.91
N ARG A 331 -22.37 30.10 13.09
CA ARG A 331 -21.98 31.25 13.91
C ARG A 331 -20.84 32.08 13.29
N GLY A 332 -20.35 31.73 12.10
CA GLY A 332 -19.20 32.37 11.44
C GLY A 332 -19.19 32.24 9.91
N ARG A 333 -18.08 32.69 9.30
CA ARG A 333 -17.81 32.63 7.86
C ARG A 333 -17.54 31.19 7.40
N LEU A 334 -17.77 30.91 6.11
CA LEU A 334 -17.34 29.66 5.50
C LEU A 334 -15.82 29.58 5.48
N ARG A 335 -15.24 28.42 5.79
CA ARG A 335 -13.78 28.21 5.73
C ARG A 335 -13.43 27.43 4.47
N VAL A 336 -12.79 28.11 3.53
CA VAL A 336 -12.43 27.55 2.22
C VAL A 336 -10.93 27.38 2.13
N LEU A 337 -10.47 26.15 1.89
CA LEU A 337 -9.08 25.82 1.61
C LEU A 337 -8.85 25.80 0.09
N MET A 338 -7.99 26.68 -0.41
CA MET A 338 -7.56 26.69 -1.81
C MET A 338 -6.31 25.83 -1.99
N CYS A 339 -6.43 24.74 -2.74
CA CYS A 339 -5.26 23.97 -3.16
C CYS A 339 -4.69 24.56 -4.46
N THR A 340 -3.45 25.03 -4.40
CA THR A 340 -2.80 25.80 -5.48
C THR A 340 -1.29 25.66 -5.43
N HIS A 341 -0.64 25.81 -6.59
CA HIS A 341 0.81 25.76 -6.71
C HIS A 341 1.53 27.05 -6.27
N SER A 342 0.82 28.19 -6.24
CA SER A 342 1.39 29.50 -5.89
C SER A 342 0.32 30.48 -5.39
N THR A 343 0.77 31.62 -4.85
CA THR A 343 -0.04 32.76 -4.43
C THR A 343 0.63 34.08 -4.83
N ILE A 344 -0.06 35.21 -4.70
CA ILE A 344 0.53 36.55 -4.94
C ILE A 344 1.71 36.89 -4.00
N HIS A 345 1.88 36.15 -2.90
CA HIS A 345 2.95 36.35 -1.93
C HIS A 345 4.23 35.58 -2.31
N GLU A 346 4.15 34.73 -3.34
CA GLU A 346 5.27 33.94 -3.86
C GLU A 346 6.00 34.67 -5.01
N GLN A 347 7.24 34.29 -5.33
CA GLN A 347 8.06 34.99 -6.33
C GLN A 347 7.58 34.82 -7.78
N ALA A 348 6.86 33.73 -8.07
CA ALA A 348 6.37 33.38 -9.41
C ALA A 348 4.85 33.19 -9.38
N TRP A 349 4.13 34.09 -10.06
CA TRP A 349 2.67 34.09 -10.14
C TRP A 349 2.20 34.54 -11.53
N GLY A 350 0.95 34.21 -11.85
CA GLY A 350 0.27 34.50 -13.11
C GLY A 350 -1.23 34.78 -12.91
N GLY A 351 -2.04 34.36 -13.88
CA GLY A 351 -3.48 34.68 -13.90
C GLY A 351 -4.31 34.00 -12.81
N VAL A 352 -3.88 32.84 -12.32
CA VAL A 352 -4.60 32.07 -11.29
C VAL A 352 -4.51 32.75 -9.94
N GLU A 353 -3.34 33.27 -9.58
CA GLU A 353 -3.11 33.98 -8.31
C GLU A 353 -3.86 35.31 -8.27
N VAL A 354 -3.94 35.99 -9.43
CA VAL A 354 -4.77 37.20 -9.59
C VAL A 354 -6.25 36.87 -9.43
N TYR A 355 -6.72 35.76 -9.99
CA TYR A 355 -8.08 35.26 -9.80
C TYR A 355 -8.36 34.96 -8.31
N GLN A 356 -7.46 34.25 -7.63
CA GLN A 356 -7.57 33.93 -6.20
C GLN A 356 -7.69 35.19 -5.34
N GLN A 357 -6.84 36.19 -5.57
CA GLN A 357 -6.92 37.47 -4.87
C GLN A 357 -8.25 38.19 -5.11
N THR A 358 -8.74 38.14 -6.35
CA THR A 358 -9.99 38.78 -6.77
C THR A 358 -11.19 38.16 -6.05
N ILE A 359 -11.29 36.83 -5.98
CA ILE A 359 -12.38 36.18 -5.25
C ILE A 359 -12.23 36.32 -3.73
N ALA A 360 -10.99 36.32 -3.21
CA ALA A 360 -10.73 36.50 -1.79
C ALA A 360 -11.17 37.89 -1.30
N SER A 361 -10.95 38.93 -2.09
CA SER A 361 -11.40 40.29 -1.77
C SER A 361 -12.92 40.44 -1.86
N MET A 362 -13.55 39.84 -2.89
CA MET A 362 -15.00 39.90 -3.10
C MET A 362 -15.79 39.24 -1.97
N LEU A 363 -15.32 38.08 -1.50
CA LEU A 363 -16.05 37.25 -0.55
C LEU A 363 -15.56 37.37 0.90
N LEU A 364 -14.68 38.34 1.19
CA LEU A 364 -14.06 38.54 2.52
C LEU A 364 -15.06 38.64 3.68
N ARG A 365 -16.30 39.07 3.42
CA ARG A 365 -17.34 39.21 4.46
C ARG A 365 -17.96 37.88 4.86
N ASP A 366 -18.10 36.96 3.91
CA ASP A 366 -18.85 35.71 4.04
C ASP A 366 -17.93 34.48 4.13
N VAL A 367 -16.69 34.60 3.66
CA VAL A 367 -15.72 33.51 3.52
C VAL A 367 -14.38 33.89 4.13
N GLU A 368 -13.75 32.93 4.79
CA GLU A 368 -12.36 32.95 5.23
C GLU A 368 -11.55 31.99 4.35
N PHE A 369 -10.52 32.52 3.68
CA PHE A 369 -9.69 31.77 2.73
C PHE A 369 -8.36 31.37 3.34
N PHE A 370 -7.95 30.15 3.02
CA PHE A 370 -6.67 29.55 3.38
C PHE A 370 -6.07 28.91 2.13
N TYR A 371 -4.76 28.70 2.12
CA TYR A 371 -4.07 28.09 0.99
C TYR A 371 -3.26 26.86 1.42
N TRP A 372 -3.35 25.81 0.61
CA TRP A 372 -2.49 24.63 0.67
C TRP A 372 -1.49 24.71 -0.48
N LEU A 373 -0.20 24.80 -0.14
CA LEU A 373 0.92 24.98 -1.08
C LEU A 373 1.90 23.83 -0.93
N HIS A 374 2.45 23.31 -2.04
CA HIS A 374 3.51 22.31 -2.01
C HIS A 374 4.74 22.82 -2.79
N ARG A 375 5.85 23.05 -2.08
CA ARG A 375 7.11 23.54 -2.68
C ARG A 375 8.29 23.31 -1.74
N ASP A 376 9.49 23.17 -2.30
CA ASP A 376 10.76 23.13 -1.57
C ASP A 376 10.83 21.97 -0.54
N GLY A 377 10.15 20.86 -0.86
CA GLY A 377 10.09 19.68 0.00
C GLY A 377 9.18 19.84 1.22
N MET A 378 8.24 20.78 1.18
CA MET A 378 7.26 20.98 2.24
C MET A 378 5.87 21.30 1.68
N CYS A 379 4.84 20.83 2.38
CA CYS A 379 3.49 21.35 2.26
C CYS A 379 3.26 22.44 3.32
N ARG A 380 2.72 23.59 2.93
CA ARG A 380 2.45 24.73 3.82
C ARG A 380 0.97 25.09 3.80
N LEU A 381 0.40 25.26 4.98
CA LEU A 381 -0.91 25.84 5.20
C LEU A 381 -0.75 27.33 5.55
N THR A 382 -1.34 28.22 4.76
CA THR A 382 -1.26 29.68 4.98
C THR A 382 -2.64 30.32 5.03
N ASP A 383 -2.74 31.49 5.67
CA ASP A 383 -3.94 32.34 5.62
C ASP A 383 -3.97 33.26 4.39
N ALA A 384 -5.08 33.99 4.21
CA ALA A 384 -5.26 34.94 3.11
C ALA A 384 -4.17 36.04 3.02
N SER A 385 -3.49 36.35 4.12
CA SER A 385 -2.42 37.35 4.19
C SER A 385 -1.04 36.80 3.82
N GLY A 386 -0.93 35.50 3.55
CA GLY A 386 0.34 34.82 3.28
C GLY A 386 1.09 34.41 4.54
N ARG A 387 0.46 34.53 5.72
CA ARG A 387 1.08 34.07 6.97
C ARG A 387 0.95 32.55 7.05
N GLU A 388 2.09 31.89 7.28
CA GLU A 388 2.14 30.46 7.54
C GLU A 388 1.47 30.12 8.88
N ILE A 389 0.58 29.15 8.84
CA ILE A 389 -0.12 28.59 9.99
C ILE A 389 0.60 27.32 10.44
N GLU A 390 0.93 26.44 9.48
CA GLU A 390 1.57 25.15 9.72
C GLU A 390 2.31 24.67 8.46
N SER A 391 3.34 23.83 8.66
CA SER A 391 4.15 23.23 7.59
C SER A 391 4.38 21.74 7.85
N PHE A 392 4.48 20.95 6.78
CA PHE A 392 4.64 19.50 6.81
C PHE A 392 5.78 19.10 5.88
N ASP A 393 6.73 18.30 6.37
CA ASP A 393 7.83 17.80 5.56
C ASP A 393 7.32 16.72 4.59
N VAL A 394 7.29 17.05 3.30
CA VAL A 394 6.80 16.17 2.23
C VAL A 394 7.78 16.30 1.05
N PRO A 395 8.47 15.22 0.64
CA PRO A 395 9.44 15.30 -0.44
C PRO A 395 8.84 15.91 -1.71
N ASP A 396 9.55 16.90 -2.29
CA ASP A 396 9.06 17.60 -3.47
C ASP A 396 8.98 16.63 -4.64
N THR A 397 7.79 16.52 -5.22
CA THR A 397 7.59 15.74 -6.44
C THR A 397 7.83 16.58 -7.69
N GLY A 398 8.07 17.88 -7.58
CA GLY A 398 8.22 18.80 -8.70
C GLY A 398 6.95 18.93 -9.53
N TRP A 399 7.05 19.43 -10.77
CA TRP A 399 5.92 19.47 -11.71
C TRP A 399 5.68 18.09 -12.36
N LEU A 400 5.64 17.03 -11.55
CA LEU A 400 5.40 15.67 -12.00
C LEU A 400 3.91 15.32 -11.92
N ASP A 401 3.53 14.38 -12.77
CA ASP A 401 2.17 13.83 -12.85
C ASP A 401 1.97 12.74 -11.79
N THR A 402 2.15 13.12 -10.52
CA THR A 402 2.06 12.21 -9.37
C THR A 402 0.59 11.87 -9.11
N MET A 403 0.22 10.60 -9.25
CA MET A 403 -1.17 10.18 -9.01
C MET A 403 -1.51 10.14 -7.51
N CYS A 404 -0.59 9.61 -6.69
CA CYS A 404 -0.77 9.39 -5.26
C CYS A 404 0.55 9.72 -4.53
N ASP A 405 0.45 10.34 -3.35
CA ASP A 405 1.60 10.60 -2.46
C ASP A 405 1.16 10.52 -0.99
N GLY A 406 1.41 9.39 -0.34
CA GLY A 406 0.91 9.10 1.02
C GLY A 406 1.24 10.20 2.06
N PRO A 407 2.49 10.70 2.15
CA PRO A 407 2.83 11.81 3.03
C PRO A 407 2.00 13.08 2.79
N GLU A 408 1.85 13.53 1.53
CA GLU A 408 1.01 14.68 1.19
C GLU A 408 -0.45 14.44 1.55
N GLU A 409 -1.00 13.29 1.16
CA GLU A 409 -2.40 12.91 1.39
C GLU A 409 -2.76 12.93 2.88
N MET A 410 -1.91 12.32 3.72
CA MET A 410 -2.11 12.26 5.16
C MET A 410 -2.01 13.65 5.80
N ALA A 411 -1.03 14.47 5.39
CA ALA A 411 -0.87 15.84 5.88
C ALA A 411 -2.04 16.74 5.48
N PHE A 412 -2.48 16.64 4.23
CA PHE A 412 -3.62 17.36 3.70
C PHE A 412 -4.92 16.98 4.40
N SER A 413 -5.15 15.68 4.61
CA SER A 413 -6.29 15.17 5.39
C SER A 413 -6.28 15.68 6.83
N ALA A 414 -5.11 15.70 7.47
CA ALA A 414 -4.96 16.22 8.83
C ALA A 414 -5.32 17.70 8.88
N ALA A 415 -4.79 18.51 7.97
CA ALA A 415 -5.11 19.93 7.88
C ALA A 415 -6.62 20.17 7.67
N ILE A 416 -7.27 19.40 6.80
CA ILE A 416 -8.72 19.51 6.57
C ILE A 416 -9.51 19.31 7.87
N SER A 417 -9.20 18.23 8.58
CA SER A 417 -9.98 17.79 9.73
C SER A 417 -9.65 18.56 11.02
N GLN A 418 -8.40 18.95 11.26
CA GLN A 418 -7.99 19.70 12.45
C GLN A 418 -8.57 21.12 12.43
N TYR A 419 -8.39 21.82 11.30
CA TYR A 419 -8.87 23.17 11.11
C TYR A 419 -10.35 23.23 10.70
N ASN A 420 -11.03 22.09 10.57
CA ASN A 420 -12.46 22.01 10.28
C ASN A 420 -12.87 22.84 9.06
N PHE A 421 -12.21 22.59 7.92
CA PHE A 421 -12.56 23.22 6.66
C PHE A 421 -13.92 22.74 6.15
N ASP A 422 -14.65 23.65 5.50
CA ASP A 422 -15.96 23.37 4.94
C ASP A 422 -15.88 22.94 3.49
N ILE A 423 -14.96 23.57 2.76
CA ILE A 423 -14.82 23.43 1.32
C ILE A 423 -13.33 23.40 1.00
N VAL A 424 -12.98 22.51 0.09
CA VAL A 424 -11.69 22.56 -0.62
C VAL A 424 -11.97 22.99 -2.05
N HIS A 425 -11.36 24.10 -2.46
CA HIS A 425 -11.44 24.62 -3.82
C HIS A 425 -10.11 24.44 -4.52
N PHE A 426 -10.03 23.44 -5.39
CA PHE A 426 -8.86 23.17 -6.22
C PHE A 426 -8.76 24.21 -7.34
N GLN A 427 -7.62 24.90 -7.35
CA GLN A 427 -7.27 25.87 -8.39
C GLN A 427 -6.29 25.25 -9.39
N HIS A 428 -5.36 24.42 -8.91
CA HIS A 428 -4.35 23.78 -9.73
C HIS A 428 -3.84 22.53 -8.99
N LEU A 429 -3.50 21.46 -9.73
CA LEU A 429 -2.96 20.22 -9.14
C LEU A 429 -1.49 19.96 -9.50
N GLY A 430 -0.85 20.78 -10.35
CA GLY A 430 0.61 20.72 -10.49
C GLY A 430 1.32 20.94 -9.14
N HIS A 431 2.39 20.18 -8.91
CA HIS A 431 3.09 19.96 -7.62
C HIS A 431 2.33 19.13 -6.58
N HIS A 432 1.03 18.92 -6.75
CA HIS A 432 0.21 18.12 -5.84
C HIS A 432 -0.10 16.75 -6.45
N CYS A 433 -0.37 15.76 -5.61
CA CYS A 433 -0.89 14.48 -6.10
C CYS A 433 -2.35 14.60 -6.60
N LEU A 434 -2.69 13.84 -7.64
CA LEU A 434 -4.04 13.85 -8.23
C LEU A 434 -5.11 13.24 -7.30
N SER A 435 -4.73 12.54 -6.24
CA SER A 435 -5.64 11.92 -5.27
C SER A 435 -6.30 12.90 -4.30
N LEU A 436 -5.77 14.12 -4.14
CA LEU A 436 -6.23 15.08 -3.13
C LEU A 436 -7.74 15.38 -3.16
N PRO A 437 -8.44 15.51 -4.31
CA PRO A 437 -9.89 15.70 -4.31
C PRO A 437 -10.67 14.51 -3.73
N ILE A 438 -10.15 13.28 -3.87
CA ILE A 438 -10.73 12.09 -3.23
C ILE A 438 -10.53 12.18 -1.72
N ILE A 439 -9.33 12.53 -1.26
CA ILE A 439 -9.00 12.70 0.17
C ILE A 439 -9.84 13.81 0.80
N ALA A 440 -10.02 14.93 0.10
CA ALA A 440 -10.90 16.02 0.53
C ALA A 440 -12.33 15.52 0.73
N LYS A 441 -12.90 14.84 -0.29
CA LYS A 441 -14.27 14.34 -0.20
C LYS A 441 -14.45 13.30 0.90
N ALA A 442 -13.46 12.44 1.12
CA ALA A 442 -13.44 11.46 2.21
C ALA A 442 -13.42 12.10 3.61
N ASN A 443 -12.96 13.34 3.75
CA ASN A 443 -13.04 14.12 4.98
C ASN A 443 -14.41 14.80 5.22
N GLY A 444 -15.34 14.64 4.28
CA GLY A 444 -16.71 15.15 4.38
C GLY A 444 -16.85 16.63 4.03
N VAL A 445 -15.92 17.20 3.27
CA VAL A 445 -15.97 18.61 2.83
C VAL A 445 -16.58 18.74 1.43
N GLY A 446 -17.07 19.93 1.09
CA GLY A 446 -17.46 20.25 -0.29
C GLY A 446 -16.23 20.38 -1.18
N VAL A 447 -16.28 19.85 -2.40
CA VAL A 447 -15.15 19.87 -3.34
C VAL A 447 -15.52 20.65 -4.59
N VAL A 448 -14.84 21.78 -4.79
CA VAL A 448 -14.98 22.65 -5.98
C VAL A 448 -13.69 22.60 -6.78
N PHE A 449 -13.79 22.54 -8.10
CA PHE A 449 -12.63 22.56 -8.99
C PHE A 449 -12.76 23.65 -10.05
N SER A 450 -11.81 24.58 -10.13
CA SER A 450 -11.72 25.54 -11.24
C SER A 450 -10.68 25.07 -12.26
N ALA A 451 -11.11 24.74 -13.47
CA ALA A 451 -10.24 24.26 -14.54
C ALA A 451 -9.53 25.44 -15.23
N HIS A 452 -8.44 25.92 -14.62
CA HIS A 452 -7.63 27.03 -15.16
C HIS A 452 -6.65 26.60 -16.26
N ASP A 453 -6.46 25.30 -16.46
CA ASP A 453 -5.56 24.68 -17.43
C ASP A 453 -6.10 23.31 -17.86
N PHE A 454 -5.36 22.61 -18.74
CA PHE A 454 -5.73 21.29 -19.23
C PHE A 454 -4.99 20.13 -18.55
N PHE A 455 -4.48 20.33 -17.33
CA PHE A 455 -3.78 19.28 -16.57
C PHE A 455 -4.66 18.07 -16.32
N LEU A 456 -5.98 18.25 -16.20
CA LEU A 456 -6.93 17.13 -16.12
C LEU A 456 -6.97 16.27 -17.39
N LEU A 457 -6.68 16.84 -18.56
CA LEU A 457 -6.70 16.12 -19.85
C LEU A 457 -5.35 15.51 -20.23
N SER A 458 -4.26 16.11 -19.76
CA SER A 458 -2.89 15.72 -20.12
C SER A 458 -1.90 16.23 -19.08
N SER A 459 -0.84 15.47 -18.80
CA SER A 459 0.29 15.93 -17.97
C SER A 459 0.97 17.18 -18.56
N ARG A 460 0.81 17.43 -19.87
CA ARG A 460 1.12 18.70 -20.52
C ARG A 460 -0.10 19.61 -20.47
N TYR A 461 -0.18 20.44 -19.43
CA TYR A 461 -1.29 21.35 -19.16
C TYR A 461 -1.61 22.34 -20.29
N ASN A 462 -0.70 22.54 -21.25
CA ASN A 462 -0.89 23.39 -22.42
C ASN A 462 -1.27 22.63 -23.71
N LEU A 463 -1.40 21.30 -23.67
CA LEU A 463 -1.76 20.45 -24.81
C LEU A 463 -0.80 20.55 -26.03
N LEU A 464 0.41 21.08 -25.84
CA LEU A 464 1.42 21.12 -26.89
C LEU A 464 2.18 19.79 -26.95
N ASN A 465 2.38 19.28 -28.16
CA ASN A 465 3.21 18.09 -28.39
C ASN A 465 4.71 18.46 -28.34
N HIS A 466 5.58 17.46 -28.56
CA HIS A 466 7.05 17.63 -28.53
C HIS A 466 7.60 18.56 -29.64
N GLU A 467 6.80 18.82 -30.69
CA GLU A 467 7.10 19.77 -31.75
C GLU A 467 6.54 21.18 -31.45
N LEU A 468 6.02 21.42 -30.25
CA LEU A 468 5.31 22.64 -29.83
C LEU A 468 4.08 22.95 -30.70
N ARG A 469 3.37 21.92 -31.14
CA ARG A 469 2.13 22.03 -31.91
C ARG A 469 0.95 21.52 -31.11
N TYR A 470 -0.18 22.22 -31.24
CA TYR A 470 -1.46 21.77 -30.72
C TYR A 470 -2.19 20.94 -31.79
N CYS A 471 -2.63 19.73 -31.41
CA CYS A 471 -3.50 18.88 -32.20
C CYS A 471 -4.62 18.38 -31.28
N GLU A 472 -5.84 18.86 -31.49
CA GLU A 472 -6.98 18.53 -30.63
C GLU A 472 -7.33 17.03 -30.69
N GLU A 473 -7.23 16.41 -31.87
CA GLU A 473 -7.48 14.97 -32.04
C GLU A 473 -6.52 14.10 -31.21
N ASP A 474 -5.26 14.53 -31.07
CA ASP A 474 -4.28 13.79 -30.24
C ASP A 474 -4.70 13.78 -28.77
N VAL A 475 -5.40 14.82 -28.32
CA VAL A 475 -5.91 14.95 -26.94
C VAL A 475 -7.18 14.14 -26.76
N LYS A 476 -8.09 14.13 -27.75
CA LYS A 476 -9.35 13.40 -27.68
C LYS A 476 -9.14 11.89 -27.60
N TRP A 477 -8.24 11.35 -28.41
CA TRP A 477 -8.01 9.91 -28.51
C TRP A 477 -6.88 9.44 -27.60
N VAL A 478 -7.22 8.64 -26.57
CA VAL A 478 -6.24 8.08 -25.61
C VAL A 478 -5.07 7.35 -26.28
N LEU A 479 -5.32 6.65 -27.38
CA LEU A 479 -4.27 5.95 -28.14
C LEU A 479 -3.30 6.92 -28.83
N ALA A 480 -3.80 8.04 -29.35
CA ALA A 480 -2.97 9.06 -29.98
C ALA A 480 -2.11 9.77 -28.92
N ALA A 481 -2.71 10.08 -27.77
CA ALA A 481 -2.00 10.62 -26.62
C ALA A 481 -0.89 9.67 -26.12
N ASP A 482 -1.17 8.37 -25.95
CA ASP A 482 -0.17 7.36 -25.57
C ASP A 482 1.00 7.29 -26.56
N ILE A 483 0.73 7.32 -27.87
CA ILE A 483 1.79 7.33 -28.90
C ILE A 483 2.65 8.59 -28.79
N SER A 484 2.03 9.75 -28.57
CA SER A 484 2.72 11.01 -28.39
C SER A 484 3.63 10.97 -27.16
N MET A 485 3.09 10.57 -26.00
CA MET A 485 3.80 10.48 -24.73
C MET A 485 4.91 9.43 -24.75
N LYS A 486 4.71 8.27 -25.40
CA LYS A 486 5.77 7.26 -25.57
C LYS A 486 6.95 7.80 -26.34
N ARG A 487 6.70 8.58 -27.40
CA ARG A 487 7.77 9.17 -28.23
C ARG A 487 8.52 10.27 -27.53
N SER A 488 7.84 11.07 -26.71
CA SER A 488 8.42 12.28 -26.14
C SER A 488 8.97 12.13 -24.73
N ASP A 489 8.25 11.41 -23.87
CA ASP A 489 8.53 11.32 -22.43
C ASP A 489 8.82 9.87 -22.00
N ASN A 490 8.87 8.94 -22.96
CA ASN A 490 9.14 7.51 -22.77
C ASN A 490 8.15 6.80 -21.82
N VAL A 491 6.92 7.31 -21.72
CA VAL A 491 5.82 6.67 -20.98
C VAL A 491 5.39 5.40 -21.70
N GLU A 492 5.27 4.27 -20.99
CA GLU A 492 4.83 3.01 -21.60
C GLU A 492 3.37 3.08 -22.11
N PHE A 493 3.04 2.25 -23.10
CA PHE A 493 1.68 2.16 -23.63
C PHE A 493 0.67 1.83 -22.51
N GLY A 494 -0.48 2.51 -22.51
CA GLY A 494 -1.49 2.42 -21.45
C GLY A 494 -1.24 3.36 -20.26
N GLY A 495 -0.16 4.15 -20.28
CA GLY A 495 0.12 5.16 -19.26
C GLY A 495 -0.97 6.25 -19.22
N GLU A 496 -1.33 6.82 -20.37
CA GLU A 496 -2.38 7.83 -20.46
C GLU A 496 -3.75 7.22 -20.15
N GLN A 497 -4.00 5.97 -20.58
CA GLN A 497 -5.23 5.27 -20.22
C GLN A 497 -5.38 5.12 -18.70
N THR A 498 -4.31 4.73 -18.01
CA THR A 498 -4.28 4.59 -16.55
C THR A 498 -4.52 5.93 -15.87
N ARG A 499 -3.84 6.98 -16.35
CA ARG A 499 -4.01 8.35 -15.87
C ARG A 499 -5.45 8.86 -16.04
N ARG A 500 -6.04 8.74 -17.23
CA ARG A 500 -7.42 9.18 -17.48
C ARG A 500 -8.44 8.39 -16.67
N ALA A 501 -8.23 7.09 -16.47
CA ALA A 501 -9.07 6.30 -15.58
C ALA A 501 -9.00 6.81 -14.13
N PHE A 502 -7.80 7.15 -13.66
CA PHE A 502 -7.59 7.75 -12.35
C PHE A 502 -8.26 9.12 -12.22
N VAL A 503 -8.04 10.03 -13.17
CA VAL A 503 -8.67 11.36 -13.19
C VAL A 503 -10.18 11.25 -13.27
N SER A 504 -10.72 10.36 -14.11
CA SER A 504 -12.17 10.10 -14.16
C SER A 504 -12.70 9.64 -12.80
N LYS A 505 -11.96 8.78 -12.09
CA LYS A 505 -12.36 8.34 -10.74
C LYS A 505 -12.30 9.50 -9.73
N MET A 506 -11.27 10.33 -9.80
CA MET A 506 -11.13 11.52 -8.96
C MET A 506 -12.26 12.52 -9.19
N LEU A 507 -12.68 12.74 -10.44
CA LEU A 507 -13.77 13.65 -10.80
C LEU A 507 -15.13 13.21 -10.23
N GLU A 508 -15.30 11.94 -9.83
CA GLU A 508 -16.48 11.51 -9.07
C GLU A 508 -16.56 12.15 -7.69
N SER A 509 -15.42 12.53 -7.10
CA SER A 509 -15.31 13.18 -5.79
C SER A 509 -15.46 14.71 -5.84
N VAL A 510 -15.49 15.30 -7.05
CA VAL A 510 -15.74 16.72 -7.26
C VAL A 510 -17.26 16.97 -7.30
N ASP A 511 -17.74 17.95 -6.53
CA ASP A 511 -19.15 18.34 -6.48
C ASP A 511 -19.50 19.32 -7.60
N VAL A 512 -18.63 20.32 -7.82
CA VAL A 512 -18.80 21.38 -8.83
C VAL A 512 -17.50 21.59 -9.59
N ILE A 513 -17.57 21.63 -10.92
CA ILE A 513 -16.45 22.00 -11.79
C ILE A 513 -16.77 23.28 -12.57
N LEU A 514 -15.84 24.23 -12.57
CA LEU A 514 -15.97 25.55 -13.17
C LEU A 514 -15.01 25.71 -14.34
N PHE A 515 -15.53 26.22 -15.45
CA PHE A 515 -14.78 26.47 -16.67
C PHE A 515 -14.82 27.95 -17.07
N GLY A 516 -13.71 28.42 -17.65
CA GLY A 516 -13.61 29.76 -18.21
C GLY A 516 -14.37 29.91 -19.54
N THR A 517 -14.41 28.87 -20.36
CA THR A 517 -15.00 28.93 -21.71
C THR A 517 -15.76 27.66 -22.07
N ARG A 518 -16.52 27.73 -23.16
CA ARG A 518 -17.27 26.59 -23.67
C ARG A 518 -16.35 25.53 -24.28
N HIS A 519 -15.27 25.91 -24.97
CA HIS A 519 -14.31 24.98 -25.53
C HIS A 519 -13.62 24.14 -24.45
N SER A 520 -13.15 24.77 -23.36
CA SER A 520 -12.53 24.02 -22.26
C SER A 520 -13.51 23.07 -21.58
N HIS A 521 -14.77 23.48 -21.43
CA HIS A 521 -15.85 22.62 -20.97
C HIS A 521 -16.10 21.46 -21.94
N ASP A 522 -16.39 21.73 -23.21
CA ASP A 522 -16.82 20.74 -24.21
C ASP A 522 -15.70 19.71 -24.47
N LEU A 523 -14.44 20.14 -24.59
CA LEU A 523 -13.29 19.24 -24.73
C LEU A 523 -13.14 18.32 -23.50
N THR A 524 -13.35 18.86 -22.30
CA THR A 524 -13.26 18.08 -21.05
C THR A 524 -14.38 17.05 -20.93
N HIS A 525 -15.60 17.41 -21.33
CA HIS A 525 -16.75 16.49 -21.36
C HIS A 525 -16.62 15.43 -22.45
N GLU A 526 -15.99 15.75 -23.58
CA GLU A 526 -15.71 14.75 -24.62
C GLU A 526 -14.73 13.67 -24.12
N VAL A 527 -13.72 14.06 -23.34
CA VAL A 527 -12.78 13.10 -22.71
C VAL A 527 -13.39 12.40 -21.49
N TYR A 528 -14.20 13.11 -20.69
CA TYR A 528 -14.86 12.60 -19.47
C TYR A 528 -16.40 12.76 -19.52
N PRO A 529 -17.12 11.94 -20.29
CA PRO A 529 -18.58 12.11 -20.47
C PRO A 529 -19.41 11.99 -19.19
N HIS A 530 -18.89 11.38 -18.12
CA HIS A 530 -19.64 11.25 -16.86
C HIS A 530 -19.87 12.60 -16.16
N LEU A 531 -19.16 13.67 -16.56
CA LEU A 531 -19.34 15.02 -16.04
C LEU A 531 -20.72 15.60 -16.35
N GLU A 532 -21.45 15.06 -17.34
CA GLU A 532 -22.85 15.42 -17.60
C GLU A 532 -23.78 15.16 -16.38
N LYS A 533 -23.37 14.28 -15.47
CA LYS A 533 -24.12 13.97 -14.23
C LYS A 533 -23.73 14.87 -13.04
N LYS A 534 -22.81 15.81 -13.24
CA LYS A 534 -22.26 16.71 -12.22
C LYS A 534 -22.68 18.15 -12.48
N VAL A 535 -22.50 19.01 -11.48
CA VAL A 535 -22.66 20.46 -11.69
C VAL A 535 -21.41 20.96 -12.40
N SER A 536 -21.55 21.22 -13.69
CA SER A 536 -20.46 21.68 -14.56
C SER A 536 -20.88 22.97 -15.25
N LEU A 537 -20.18 24.07 -14.96
CA LEU A 537 -20.63 25.42 -15.33
C LEU A 537 -19.53 26.21 -16.05
N THR A 538 -19.93 26.97 -17.07
CA THR A 538 -19.07 27.96 -17.73
C THR A 538 -19.39 29.35 -17.20
N LEU A 539 -18.68 29.77 -16.15
CA LEU A 539 -18.89 31.08 -15.51
C LEU A 539 -17.94 32.17 -16.02
N GLY A 540 -16.89 31.78 -16.76
CA GLY A 540 -15.80 32.69 -17.12
C GLY A 540 -14.83 32.91 -15.98
N ILE A 541 -13.94 33.89 -16.14
CA ILE A 541 -13.00 34.33 -15.10
C ILE A 541 -13.17 35.84 -14.92
N PRO A 542 -13.43 36.32 -13.68
CA PRO A 542 -13.55 37.73 -13.41
C PRO A 542 -12.21 38.43 -13.66
N SER A 543 -12.26 39.58 -14.32
CA SER A 543 -11.10 40.46 -14.42
C SER A 543 -10.84 41.15 -13.08
N PRO A 544 -9.57 41.51 -12.78
CA PRO A 544 -9.25 42.33 -11.61
C PRO A 544 -10.08 43.61 -11.57
N GLU A 545 -10.46 44.08 -10.38
CA GLU A 545 -11.12 45.37 -10.26
C GLU A 545 -10.19 46.48 -10.79
N PRO A 546 -10.61 47.25 -11.79
CA PRO A 546 -9.79 48.33 -12.32
C PRO A 546 -9.67 49.45 -11.28
N THR A 547 -8.48 50.06 -11.19
CA THR A 547 -8.21 51.16 -10.24
C THR A 547 -9.00 52.42 -10.53
N SER A 548 -9.56 52.53 -11.74
CA SER A 548 -10.44 53.60 -12.20
C SER A 548 -11.68 53.03 -12.89
N PRO A 549 -12.82 53.74 -12.90
CA PRO A 549 -14.01 53.31 -13.65
C PRO A 549 -13.64 53.06 -15.12
N ILE A 550 -14.11 51.96 -15.70
CA ILE A 550 -13.86 51.64 -17.11
C ILE A 550 -14.56 52.70 -17.96
N VAL A 551 -13.79 53.64 -18.50
CA VAL A 551 -14.26 54.63 -19.47
C VAL A 551 -13.99 54.07 -20.86
N PRO A 552 -15.03 53.83 -21.69
CA PRO A 552 -14.85 53.35 -23.05
C PRO A 552 -13.93 54.27 -23.85
N LYS A 553 -12.98 53.68 -24.58
CA LYS A 553 -12.10 54.45 -25.47
C LYS A 553 -12.95 55.09 -26.57
N THR A 554 -12.91 56.41 -26.66
CA THR A 554 -13.63 57.14 -27.71
C THR A 554 -12.94 56.92 -29.05
N TYR A 555 -13.70 56.69 -30.12
CA TYR A 555 -13.14 56.49 -31.46
C TYR A 555 -12.39 57.74 -31.93
N GLU A 556 -11.12 57.57 -32.33
CA GLU A 556 -10.32 58.59 -32.99
C GLU A 556 -9.80 58.10 -34.36
N PRO A 557 -9.98 58.88 -35.45
CA PRO A 557 -9.38 58.57 -36.75
C PRO A 557 -7.84 58.50 -36.68
N LEU A 558 -7.21 57.74 -37.59
CA LEU A 558 -5.74 57.68 -37.62
C LEU A 558 -5.11 58.99 -38.12
N ASN A 559 -5.71 59.64 -39.13
CA ASN A 559 -5.22 60.93 -39.67
C ASN A 559 -3.70 60.97 -39.96
N GLY A 560 -3.11 59.85 -40.42
CA GLY A 560 -1.68 59.72 -40.70
C GLY A 560 -0.79 59.29 -39.53
N ARG A 561 -1.35 59.10 -38.32
CA ARG A 561 -0.64 58.48 -37.19
C ARG A 561 -0.42 56.98 -37.44
N ARG A 562 0.63 56.43 -36.82
CA ARG A 562 0.89 54.98 -36.80
C ARG A 562 -0.25 54.26 -36.08
N LEU A 563 -0.61 53.07 -36.57
CA LEU A 563 -1.53 52.20 -35.85
C LEU A 563 -0.79 51.61 -34.64
N GLY A 564 -1.28 51.86 -33.43
CA GLY A 564 -0.71 51.32 -32.21
C GLY A 564 -1.13 49.87 -32.00
N VAL A 565 -0.17 48.98 -31.76
CA VAL A 565 -0.37 47.53 -31.62
C VAL A 565 0.19 47.07 -30.28
N ALA A 566 -0.67 46.66 -29.37
CA ALA A 566 -0.31 46.14 -28.05
C ALA A 566 -0.13 44.62 -28.08
N VAL A 567 0.87 44.13 -27.37
CA VAL A 567 1.06 42.72 -27.02
C VAL A 567 0.96 42.65 -25.51
N ILE A 568 -0.05 41.94 -24.99
CA ILE A 568 -0.43 42.00 -23.57
C ILE A 568 -0.25 40.64 -22.91
N GLY A 569 0.50 40.61 -21.81
CA GLY A 569 0.80 39.43 -21.02
C GLY A 569 2.26 38.99 -21.17
N ASN A 570 2.58 37.80 -20.65
CA ASN A 570 3.95 37.31 -20.69
C ASN A 570 4.41 37.07 -22.14
N PHE A 571 5.55 37.65 -22.52
CA PHE A 571 6.18 37.50 -23.82
C PHE A 571 7.08 36.26 -23.84
N LEU A 572 6.48 35.13 -24.21
CA LEU A 572 7.15 33.84 -24.35
C LEU A 572 6.65 33.08 -25.56
N ARG A 573 7.36 32.00 -25.91
CA ARG A 573 7.10 31.21 -27.12
C ARG A 573 5.65 30.72 -27.22
N THR A 574 5.11 30.17 -26.12
CA THR A 574 3.75 29.62 -26.12
C THR A 574 2.66 30.70 -26.27
N LYS A 575 2.98 31.97 -25.98
CA LYS A 575 2.09 33.13 -26.18
C LYS A 575 2.26 33.79 -27.56
N GLY A 576 3.02 33.17 -28.46
CA GLY A 576 3.18 33.62 -29.83
C GLY A 576 4.31 34.63 -30.05
N ALA A 577 5.29 34.71 -29.14
CA ALA A 577 6.43 35.64 -29.26
C ALA A 577 7.15 35.55 -30.62
N ASP A 578 7.38 34.33 -31.13
CA ASP A 578 8.01 34.10 -32.44
C ASP A 578 7.21 34.75 -33.59
N ALA A 579 5.87 34.64 -33.55
CA ALA A 579 5.00 35.23 -34.55
C ALA A 579 4.99 36.77 -34.45
N VAL A 580 4.97 37.31 -33.23
CA VAL A 580 5.06 38.75 -32.99
C VAL A 580 6.37 39.32 -33.53
N LEU A 581 7.50 38.66 -33.27
CA LEU A 581 8.81 39.10 -33.79
C LEU A 581 8.82 39.10 -35.32
N ALA A 582 8.31 38.05 -35.96
CA ALA A 582 8.19 37.99 -37.41
C ALA A 582 7.30 39.13 -37.96
N ILE A 583 6.19 39.45 -37.28
CA ILE A 583 5.32 40.59 -37.64
C ILE A 583 6.08 41.91 -37.53
N ILE A 584 6.82 42.14 -36.42
CA ILE A 584 7.61 43.36 -36.22
C ILE A 584 8.68 43.49 -37.31
N GLU A 585 9.28 42.39 -37.76
CA GLU A 585 10.25 42.39 -38.85
C GLU A 585 9.63 42.68 -40.22
N MET A 586 8.47 42.09 -40.51
CA MET A 586 7.75 42.23 -41.79
C MET A 586 7.00 43.56 -41.94
N ALA A 587 6.52 44.14 -40.84
CA ALA A 587 5.70 45.35 -40.84
C ALA A 587 6.53 46.59 -41.18
N ASN A 588 5.95 47.50 -41.96
CA ASN A 588 6.57 48.79 -42.27
C ASN A 588 6.62 49.66 -41.00
N SER A 589 7.83 50.05 -40.58
CA SER A 589 8.06 50.83 -39.36
C SER A 589 7.42 52.22 -39.36
N ASP A 590 7.04 52.74 -40.53
CA ASP A 590 6.37 54.03 -40.66
C ASP A 590 4.84 53.94 -40.47
N LEU A 591 4.28 52.73 -40.51
CA LEU A 591 2.83 52.51 -40.46
C LEU A 591 2.35 51.96 -39.11
N PHE A 592 3.21 51.26 -38.37
CA PHE A 592 2.86 50.55 -37.15
C PHE A 592 3.78 50.90 -35.98
N GLU A 593 3.20 50.99 -34.79
CA GLU A 593 3.92 51.17 -33.53
C GLU A 593 3.57 50.02 -32.58
N PHE A 594 4.57 49.31 -32.07
CA PHE A 594 4.39 48.12 -31.24
C PHE A 594 4.69 48.41 -29.77
N HIS A 595 3.81 47.97 -28.89
CA HIS A 595 3.89 48.16 -27.45
C HIS A 595 3.81 46.78 -26.76
N ILE A 596 4.87 46.37 -26.07
CA ILE A 596 4.94 45.07 -25.38
C ILE A 596 4.76 45.32 -23.87
N PHE A 597 3.64 44.82 -23.34
CA PHE A 597 3.25 44.94 -21.93
C PHE A 597 3.29 43.56 -21.25
N GLY A 598 4.18 43.38 -20.29
CA GLY A 598 4.31 42.16 -19.51
C GLY A 598 5.75 41.71 -19.30
N TYR A 599 5.90 40.56 -18.63
CA TYR A 599 7.20 39.93 -18.42
C TYR A 599 7.77 39.40 -19.74
N VAL A 600 9.04 39.70 -20.04
CA VAL A 600 9.75 39.16 -21.20
C VAL A 600 10.62 38.00 -20.74
N HIS A 601 10.43 36.83 -21.36
CA HIS A 601 11.25 35.66 -21.04
C HIS A 601 12.73 35.90 -21.45
N PRO A 602 13.73 35.42 -20.69
CA PRO A 602 15.14 35.74 -20.94
C PRO A 602 15.64 35.38 -22.36
N GLU A 603 15.06 34.34 -22.96
CA GLU A 603 15.34 33.93 -24.35
C GLU A 603 15.03 35.05 -25.37
N TYR A 604 14.03 35.89 -25.11
CA TYR A 604 13.60 36.96 -26.00
C TYR A 604 14.12 38.34 -25.59
N GLU A 605 14.53 38.51 -24.34
CA GLU A 605 15.04 39.77 -23.81
C GLU A 605 16.27 40.26 -24.62
N GLY A 606 17.21 39.36 -24.92
CA GLY A 606 18.35 39.67 -25.76
C GLY A 606 17.98 40.03 -27.20
N ILE A 607 16.92 39.43 -27.76
CA ILE A 607 16.46 39.71 -29.13
C ILE A 607 15.83 41.10 -29.18
N LEU A 608 14.92 41.41 -28.25
CA LEU A 608 14.25 42.71 -28.19
C LEU A 608 15.22 43.86 -27.91
N ASN A 609 16.21 43.66 -27.02
CA ASN A 609 17.21 44.69 -26.71
C ASN A 609 18.13 45.01 -27.91
N ASN A 610 18.41 44.02 -28.76
CA ASN A 610 19.20 44.20 -29.98
C ASN A 610 18.37 44.68 -31.17
N MET A 611 17.04 44.68 -31.05
CA MET A 611 16.13 45.18 -32.07
C MET A 611 16.11 46.72 -32.03
N HIS A 612 17.09 47.36 -32.69
CA HIS A 612 17.20 48.83 -32.78
C HIS A 612 16.12 49.47 -33.67
N LYS A 613 14.84 49.29 -33.33
CA LYS A 613 13.68 49.84 -34.03
C LYS A 613 12.97 50.88 -33.15
N ASN A 614 12.89 52.13 -33.64
CA ASN A 614 12.27 53.25 -32.92
C ASN A 614 10.73 53.14 -32.76
N ASN A 615 10.11 52.12 -33.36
CA ASN A 615 8.67 51.87 -33.35
C ASN A 615 8.28 50.65 -32.49
N VAL A 616 9.18 50.18 -31.61
CA VAL A 616 8.94 49.07 -30.68
C VAL A 616 9.27 49.54 -29.27
N HIS A 617 8.31 49.43 -28.35
CA HIS A 617 8.43 49.90 -26.97
C HIS A 617 8.14 48.74 -26.01
N VAL A 618 9.04 48.50 -25.05
CA VAL A 618 8.89 47.45 -24.03
C VAL A 618 8.66 48.12 -22.68
N TYR A 619 7.52 47.85 -22.06
CA TYR A 619 7.09 48.50 -20.81
C TYR A 619 7.37 47.65 -19.55
N GLY A 620 7.65 46.36 -19.72
CA GLY A 620 7.81 45.42 -18.60
C GLY A 620 6.49 45.03 -17.94
N ARG A 621 6.56 44.47 -16.73
CA ARG A 621 5.36 44.06 -15.96
C ARG A 621 4.54 45.29 -15.56
N TYR A 622 3.25 45.27 -15.86
CA TYR A 622 2.27 46.26 -15.36
C TYR A 622 1.52 45.69 -14.16
N SER A 623 0.92 46.56 -13.34
CA SER A 623 0.06 46.13 -12.23
C SER A 623 -1.27 45.63 -12.79
N ALA A 624 -1.70 44.44 -12.39
CA ALA A 624 -3.00 43.88 -12.81
C ALA A 624 -4.13 44.89 -12.51
N GLY A 625 -4.99 45.16 -13.49
CA GLY A 625 -6.04 46.19 -13.39
C GLY A 625 -5.63 47.61 -13.80
N ASP A 626 -4.35 47.89 -14.13
CA ASP A 626 -3.91 49.16 -14.73
C ASP A 626 -4.14 49.20 -16.25
N VAL A 627 -5.42 49.16 -16.63
CA VAL A 627 -5.88 49.12 -18.03
C VAL A 627 -5.69 50.44 -18.79
N GLU A 628 -5.37 51.54 -18.11
CA GLU A 628 -5.15 52.85 -18.74
C GLU A 628 -3.87 52.88 -19.58
N ALA A 629 -2.80 52.22 -19.12
CA ALA A 629 -1.54 52.14 -19.86
C ALA A 629 -1.71 51.50 -21.26
N LEU A 630 -2.67 50.59 -21.41
CA LEU A 630 -2.94 49.87 -22.65
C LEU A 630 -3.64 50.76 -23.70
N LYS A 631 -4.28 51.87 -23.30
CA LYS A 631 -5.03 52.75 -24.21
C LYS A 631 -4.17 53.47 -25.25
N VAL A 632 -2.85 53.43 -25.11
CA VAL A 632 -1.89 53.95 -26.10
C VAL A 632 -2.00 53.22 -27.45
N ALA A 633 -2.40 51.94 -27.43
CA ALA A 633 -2.58 51.15 -28.64
C ALA A 633 -4.02 51.22 -29.18
N ASP A 634 -4.25 50.75 -30.40
CA ASP A 634 -5.57 50.60 -31.03
C ASP A 634 -6.00 49.14 -31.19
N VAL A 635 -5.01 48.25 -31.34
CA VAL A 635 -5.18 46.83 -31.59
C VAL A 635 -4.41 46.04 -30.53
N ALA A 636 -4.94 44.89 -30.10
CA ALA A 636 -4.23 43.95 -29.24
C ALA A 636 -3.91 42.66 -30.02
N LEU A 637 -2.71 42.10 -29.82
CA LEU A 637 -2.31 40.81 -30.37
C LEU A 637 -2.31 39.76 -29.25
N ASN A 638 -3.16 38.75 -29.39
CA ASN A 638 -3.20 37.58 -28.51
C ASN A 638 -2.98 36.32 -29.38
N LEU A 639 -1.71 35.98 -29.64
CA LEU A 639 -1.33 35.02 -30.68
C LEU A 639 -0.85 33.67 -30.12
N SER A 640 -1.46 33.21 -29.02
CA SER A 640 -1.06 31.97 -28.36
C SER A 640 -1.13 30.76 -29.30
N ILE A 641 -0.13 29.90 -29.21
CA ILE A 641 -0.01 28.69 -30.05
C ILE A 641 -0.69 27.46 -29.43
N TRP A 642 -1.25 27.63 -28.24
CA TRP A 642 -1.96 26.61 -27.48
C TRP A 642 -3.36 27.11 -27.15
N PRO A 643 -4.34 26.20 -26.93
CA PRO A 643 -5.69 26.61 -26.58
C PRO A 643 -5.67 27.23 -25.20
N GLU A 644 -5.84 28.55 -25.07
CA GLU A 644 -5.98 29.14 -23.74
C GLU A 644 -7.31 28.73 -23.10
N THR A 645 -7.36 28.65 -21.77
CA THR A 645 -8.60 28.32 -21.03
C THR A 645 -9.52 29.52 -20.83
N TYR A 646 -8.96 30.73 -20.76
CA TYR A 646 -9.76 31.96 -20.74
C TYR A 646 -9.04 33.18 -21.34
N CYS A 647 -7.77 33.42 -20.99
CA CYS A 647 -7.00 34.62 -21.35
C CYS A 647 -7.53 35.92 -20.72
N ILE A 648 -7.08 36.27 -19.52
CA ILE A 648 -7.50 37.51 -18.83
C ILE A 648 -7.05 38.77 -19.59
N SER A 649 -5.90 38.72 -20.28
CA SER A 649 -5.40 39.87 -21.06
C SER A 649 -6.30 40.23 -22.25
N LEU A 650 -7.12 39.30 -22.76
CA LEU A 650 -8.15 39.60 -23.75
C LEU A 650 -9.27 40.46 -23.14
N SER A 651 -9.68 40.17 -21.89
CA SER A 651 -10.64 41.01 -21.17
C SER A 651 -10.07 42.40 -20.93
N GLU A 652 -8.82 42.51 -20.49
CA GLU A 652 -8.15 43.81 -20.28
C GLU A 652 -8.05 44.60 -21.60
N ALA A 653 -7.75 43.94 -22.73
CA ALA A 653 -7.73 44.58 -24.04
C ALA A 653 -9.09 45.22 -24.40
N TRP A 654 -10.19 44.49 -24.19
CA TRP A 654 -11.54 45.02 -24.42
C TRP A 654 -11.89 46.15 -23.46
N GLN A 655 -11.52 46.05 -22.18
CA GLN A 655 -11.72 47.11 -21.19
C GLN A 655 -10.97 48.40 -21.56
N SER A 656 -9.82 48.28 -22.22
CA SER A 656 -9.05 49.40 -22.77
C SER A 656 -9.54 49.89 -24.15
N GLY A 657 -10.55 49.23 -24.74
CA GLY A 657 -11.08 49.56 -26.06
C GLY A 657 -10.12 49.24 -27.21
N LEU A 658 -9.33 48.16 -27.08
CA LEU A 658 -8.45 47.64 -28.11
C LEU A 658 -9.18 46.59 -28.96
N ILE A 659 -8.99 46.64 -30.27
CA ILE A 659 -9.52 45.62 -31.19
C ILE A 659 -8.58 44.41 -31.15
N PRO A 660 -9.00 43.22 -30.69
CA PRO A 660 -8.11 42.07 -30.63
C PRO A 660 -7.95 41.39 -32.00
N ILE A 661 -6.73 40.96 -32.31
CA ILE A 661 -6.42 39.95 -33.32
C ILE A 661 -5.91 38.73 -32.57
N VAL A 662 -6.61 37.62 -32.73
CA VAL A 662 -6.40 36.42 -31.94
C VAL A 662 -6.15 35.19 -32.82
N THR A 663 -5.40 34.23 -32.29
CA THR A 663 -5.36 32.89 -32.89
C THR A 663 -6.69 32.17 -32.69
N ASP A 664 -7.20 31.49 -33.73
CA ASP A 664 -8.45 30.74 -33.68
C ASP A 664 -8.28 29.40 -32.95
N VAL A 665 -8.07 29.49 -31.64
CA VAL A 665 -7.81 28.32 -30.78
C VAL A 665 -8.30 28.56 -29.35
N GLY A 666 -8.92 27.55 -28.75
CA GLY A 666 -9.39 27.60 -27.37
C GLY A 666 -10.23 28.83 -27.03
N ALA A 667 -9.97 29.42 -25.86
CA ALA A 667 -10.68 30.60 -25.39
C ALA A 667 -10.56 31.83 -26.29
N LEU A 668 -9.46 31.96 -27.02
CA LEU A 668 -9.26 33.07 -27.95
C LEU A 668 -10.23 32.96 -29.13
N GLY A 669 -10.32 31.78 -29.72
CA GLY A 669 -11.29 31.48 -30.78
C GLY A 669 -12.74 31.57 -30.30
N ASP A 670 -13.04 31.06 -29.09
CA ASP A 670 -14.40 31.05 -28.55
C ASP A 670 -14.98 32.44 -28.27
N ARG A 671 -14.15 33.33 -27.69
CA ARG A 671 -14.62 34.60 -27.13
C ARG A 671 -14.66 35.73 -28.15
N VAL A 672 -13.87 35.63 -29.23
CA VAL A 672 -13.88 36.60 -30.34
C VAL A 672 -14.82 36.11 -31.43
N GLU A 673 -15.63 37.00 -31.99
CA GLU A 673 -16.43 36.76 -33.20
C GLU A 673 -15.76 37.47 -34.39
N ASP A 674 -15.34 36.69 -35.39
CA ASP A 674 -14.50 37.19 -36.50
C ASP A 674 -15.20 38.30 -37.29
N GLY A 675 -14.54 39.44 -37.42
CA GLY A 675 -15.05 40.63 -38.11
C GLY A 675 -16.13 41.41 -37.36
N VAL A 676 -16.52 40.98 -36.15
CA VAL A 676 -17.56 41.65 -35.34
C VAL A 676 -16.95 42.42 -34.17
N ASN A 677 -16.20 41.74 -33.29
CA ASN A 677 -15.57 42.34 -32.11
C ASN A 677 -14.04 42.12 -32.07
N GLY A 678 -13.48 41.59 -33.16
CA GLY A 678 -12.05 41.32 -33.36
C GLY A 678 -11.82 40.57 -34.67
N PHE A 679 -10.60 40.05 -34.86
CA PHE A 679 -10.28 39.15 -35.98
C PHE A 679 -9.63 37.86 -35.49
N LYS A 680 -9.92 36.77 -36.18
CA LYS A 680 -9.30 35.46 -35.99
C LYS A 680 -8.27 35.18 -37.08
N VAL A 681 -7.16 34.54 -36.69
CA VAL A 681 -6.12 34.08 -37.60
C VAL A 681 -5.65 32.66 -37.27
N PRO A 682 -5.10 31.91 -38.23
CA PRO A 682 -4.46 30.63 -37.94
C PRO A 682 -3.24 30.77 -37.02
N ILE A 683 -2.97 29.74 -36.22
CA ILE A 683 -1.75 29.65 -35.40
C ILE A 683 -0.51 29.74 -36.29
N GLY A 684 0.47 30.53 -35.87
CA GLY A 684 1.77 30.62 -36.54
C GLY A 684 1.72 31.27 -37.93
N SER A 685 0.71 32.10 -38.21
CA SER A 685 0.60 32.84 -39.49
C SER A 685 0.81 34.37 -39.33
N PRO A 686 2.07 34.85 -39.23
CA PRO A 686 2.41 36.28 -39.23
C PRO A 686 1.82 37.07 -40.42
N ALA A 687 1.74 36.43 -41.60
CA ALA A 687 1.24 37.06 -42.81
C ALA A 687 -0.25 37.41 -42.72
N ASP A 688 -1.07 36.50 -42.17
CA ASP A 688 -2.49 36.75 -41.96
C ASP A 688 -2.70 37.85 -40.91
N VAL A 689 -1.91 37.86 -39.83
CA VAL A 689 -1.97 38.94 -38.83
C VAL A 689 -1.65 40.30 -39.46
N LEU A 690 -0.58 40.38 -40.25
CA LEU A 690 -0.20 41.61 -40.94
C LEU A 690 -1.30 42.07 -41.92
N GLN A 691 -1.95 41.13 -42.62
CA GLN A 691 -3.09 41.44 -43.48
C GLN A 691 -4.26 42.06 -42.69
N ARG A 692 -4.59 41.53 -41.51
CA ARG A 692 -5.63 42.10 -40.64
C ARG A 692 -5.24 43.47 -40.09
N LEU A 693 -3.97 43.65 -39.70
CA LEU A 693 -3.44 44.94 -39.26
C LEU A 693 -3.56 46.01 -40.38
N GLU A 694 -3.18 45.67 -41.61
CA GLU A 694 -3.33 46.57 -42.77
C GLU A 694 -4.81 46.88 -43.07
N LEU A 695 -5.71 45.91 -42.93
CA LEU A 695 -7.15 46.12 -43.09
C LEU A 695 -7.70 47.13 -42.06
N ILE A 696 -7.34 46.96 -40.78
CA ILE A 696 -7.74 47.89 -39.70
C ILE A 696 -7.15 49.28 -39.94
N ARG A 697 -5.91 49.35 -40.45
CA ARG A 697 -5.23 50.62 -40.75
C ARG A 697 -5.91 51.35 -41.91
N CYS A 698 -6.23 50.64 -42.99
CA CYS A 698 -6.75 51.23 -44.23
C CYS A 698 -8.25 51.54 -44.21
N SER A 699 -9.04 50.91 -43.34
CA SER A 699 -10.50 51.05 -43.31
C SER A 699 -11.00 51.65 -42.00
N GLU A 700 -11.33 52.94 -42.02
CA GLU A 700 -11.93 53.62 -40.87
C GLU A 700 -13.31 53.06 -40.49
N GLY A 701 -14.10 52.68 -41.51
CA GLY A 701 -15.43 52.10 -41.30
C GLY A 701 -15.37 50.80 -40.51
N ILE A 702 -14.45 49.91 -40.88
CA ILE A 702 -14.23 48.64 -40.17
C ILE A 702 -13.74 48.90 -38.74
N ARG A 703 -12.74 49.78 -38.55
CA ARG A 703 -12.22 50.09 -37.21
C ARG A 703 -13.30 50.65 -36.29
N LYS A 704 -14.15 51.56 -36.80
CA LYS A 704 -15.26 52.14 -36.04
C LYS A 704 -16.33 51.10 -35.70
N GLN A 705 -16.65 50.21 -36.64
CA GLN A 705 -17.61 49.13 -36.44
C GLN A 705 -17.13 48.16 -35.35
N LEU A 706 -15.89 47.68 -35.46
CA LEU A 706 -15.29 46.75 -34.48
C LEU A 706 -15.27 47.37 -33.07
N LEU A 707 -14.82 48.62 -32.95
CA LEU A 707 -14.76 49.31 -31.66
C LEU A 707 -16.15 49.51 -31.03
N ALA A 708 -17.19 49.78 -31.84
CA ALA A 708 -18.55 49.96 -31.35
C ALA A 708 -19.18 48.68 -30.78
N ASN A 709 -18.68 47.50 -31.18
CA ASN A 709 -19.13 46.21 -30.67
C ASN A 709 -18.37 45.76 -29.40
N ILE A 710 -17.35 46.51 -28.96
CA ILE A 710 -16.64 46.23 -27.72
C ILE A 710 -17.41 46.85 -26.54
N GLY A 711 -17.85 46.01 -25.60
CA GLY A 711 -18.57 46.46 -24.41
C GLY A 711 -18.61 45.43 -23.28
N PRO A 712 -19.23 45.77 -22.13
CA PRO A 712 -19.15 44.97 -20.90
C PRO A 712 -19.65 43.54 -20.96
N HIS A 713 -20.44 43.18 -21.98
CA HIS A 713 -20.93 41.83 -22.21
C HIS A 713 -19.84 40.85 -22.68
N LEU A 714 -18.65 41.34 -23.06
CA LEU A 714 -17.54 40.50 -23.56
C LEU A 714 -16.63 39.94 -22.46
N TRP A 715 -16.75 40.43 -21.22
CA TRP A 715 -15.96 39.96 -20.08
C TRP A 715 -16.86 39.66 -18.89
N THR A 716 -16.43 38.72 -18.05
CA THR A 716 -17.17 38.34 -16.84
C THR A 716 -17.29 39.50 -15.86
N ASP A 717 -18.51 39.78 -15.40
CA ASP A 717 -18.78 40.71 -14.32
C ASP A 717 -18.37 40.11 -12.98
N ALA A 718 -17.48 40.83 -12.29
CA ALA A 718 -16.86 40.43 -11.04
C ALA A 718 -17.87 40.16 -9.91
N ARG A 719 -18.89 41.04 -9.78
CA ARG A 719 -19.90 40.94 -8.73
C ARG A 719 -20.81 39.74 -8.95
N THR A 720 -21.33 39.59 -10.17
CA THR A 720 -22.20 38.48 -10.55
C THR A 720 -21.50 37.15 -10.34
N TYR A 721 -20.23 37.05 -10.75
CA TYR A 721 -19.40 35.87 -10.51
C TYR A 721 -19.24 35.55 -9.01
N GLY A 722 -18.95 36.56 -8.18
CA GLY A 722 -18.81 36.40 -6.74
C GLY A 722 -20.10 35.90 -6.07
N ASP A 723 -21.25 36.47 -6.44
CA ASP A 723 -22.56 36.07 -5.91
C ASP A 723 -22.89 34.61 -6.29
N GLU A 724 -22.62 34.21 -7.54
CA GLU A 724 -22.80 32.83 -8.02
C GLU A 724 -21.85 31.85 -7.32
N LEU A 725 -20.57 32.18 -7.19
CA LEU A 725 -19.58 31.35 -6.50
C LEU A 725 -19.94 31.16 -5.01
N LEU A 726 -20.40 32.22 -4.34
CA LEU A 726 -20.84 32.14 -2.95
C LEU A 726 -22.06 31.22 -2.79
N GLN A 727 -23.00 31.27 -3.74
CA GLN A 727 -24.14 30.36 -3.72
C GLN A 727 -23.69 28.91 -3.93
N LEU A 728 -22.79 28.65 -4.87
CA LEU A 728 -22.21 27.32 -5.09
C LEU A 728 -21.50 26.79 -3.85
N TYR A 729 -20.72 27.63 -3.16
CA TYR A 729 -20.10 27.27 -1.88
C TYR A 729 -21.14 26.87 -0.83
N ARG A 730 -22.22 27.64 -0.70
CA ARG A 730 -23.31 27.31 0.24
C ARG A 730 -24.01 25.99 -0.12
N ASP A 731 -24.13 25.68 -1.40
CA ASP A 731 -24.80 24.47 -1.88
C ASP A 731 -23.99 23.19 -1.62
N VAL A 732 -22.65 23.27 -1.65
CA VAL A 732 -21.74 22.12 -1.45
C VAL A 732 -21.22 21.98 -0.01
N ALA A 733 -21.35 23.02 0.82
CA ALA A 733 -20.89 22.98 2.20
C ALA A 733 -21.62 21.90 3.04
N PRO A 734 -20.96 21.33 4.07
CA PRO A 734 -21.59 20.37 4.98
C PRO A 734 -22.88 20.94 5.62
N ARG A 735 -23.96 20.16 5.56
CA ARG A 735 -25.28 20.53 6.12
C ARG A 735 -25.38 20.31 7.61
N CYS A 736 -24.45 19.57 8.20
CA CYS A 736 -24.28 19.41 9.63
C CYS A 736 -22.90 19.94 10.05
N ASP A 737 -22.75 20.20 11.34
CA ASP A 737 -21.43 20.48 11.90
C ASP A 737 -20.59 19.20 11.86
N MET A 738 -19.32 19.38 11.51
CA MET A 738 -18.32 18.31 11.51
C MET A 738 -17.31 18.59 12.64
N GLY A 739 -16.76 17.54 13.25
CA GLY A 739 -15.85 17.64 14.40
C GLY A 739 -14.42 17.93 13.99
N SER A 740 -13.65 18.57 14.88
CA SER A 740 -12.19 18.68 14.74
C SER A 740 -11.52 17.38 15.21
N SER A 741 -10.57 16.88 14.42
CA SER A 741 -9.85 15.62 14.65
C SER A 741 -8.54 15.60 13.85
N ASN A 742 -7.74 14.54 13.96
CA ASN A 742 -6.53 14.37 13.16
C ASN A 742 -6.67 13.20 12.16
N VAL A 743 -7.65 13.27 11.25
CA VAL A 743 -7.85 12.21 10.25
C VAL A 743 -6.71 12.28 9.25
N GLN A 744 -6.00 11.17 9.05
CA GLN A 744 -4.83 11.09 8.16
C GLN A 744 -5.07 10.05 7.06
N PHE A 745 -5.97 10.37 6.12
CA PHE A 745 -6.25 9.48 5.00
C PHE A 745 -5.15 9.51 3.94
N ASP A 746 -4.76 8.31 3.50
CA ASP A 746 -4.06 8.06 2.24
C ASP A 746 -4.96 7.26 1.28
N VAL A 747 -4.52 7.11 0.03
CA VAL A 747 -5.23 6.34 -1.01
C VAL A 747 -5.48 4.87 -0.64
N GLY A 748 -4.68 4.29 0.25
CA GLY A 748 -4.89 2.94 0.77
C GLY A 748 -6.01 2.86 1.81
N GLN A 749 -6.10 3.86 2.68
CA GLN A 749 -7.17 3.98 3.68
C GLN A 749 -8.52 4.30 3.05
N VAL A 750 -8.57 4.97 1.90
CA VAL A 750 -9.79 5.22 1.12
C VAL A 750 -10.04 4.20 0.00
N HIS A 751 -9.32 3.08 -0.01
CA HIS A 751 -9.51 1.93 -0.93
C HIS A 751 -9.26 2.16 -2.41
N LEU A 752 -8.49 3.19 -2.76
CA LEU A 752 -8.13 3.41 -4.15
C LEU A 752 -7.04 2.42 -4.60
N LEU A 753 -6.14 2.03 -3.69
CA LEU A 753 -5.06 1.05 -3.92
C LEU A 753 -4.96 0.04 -2.77
N PRO A 754 -4.49 -1.21 -3.01
CA PRO A 754 -4.17 -2.15 -1.93
C PRO A 754 -3.00 -1.59 -1.11
N HIS A 755 -3.18 -1.38 0.19
CA HIS A 755 -2.16 -0.73 1.01
C HIS A 755 -1.24 -1.71 1.73
N ALA A 756 0.06 -1.42 1.78
CA ALA A 756 1.03 -2.18 2.55
C ALA A 756 0.91 -1.95 4.07
N SER A 757 0.48 -0.75 4.52
CA SER A 757 0.40 -0.41 5.96
C SER A 757 -0.82 -0.97 6.70
N TRP A 758 -1.69 -1.74 6.03
CA TRP A 758 -2.84 -2.36 6.70
C TRP A 758 -2.42 -3.33 7.81
N LYS A 759 -1.21 -3.91 7.73
CA LYS A 759 -0.58 -4.69 8.82
C LYS A 759 -0.40 -3.88 10.13
N ASN A 760 -0.30 -2.55 10.03
CA ASN A 760 0.09 -1.65 11.13
C ASN A 760 -1.10 -0.89 11.75
N GLN A 761 -2.29 -0.96 11.15
CA GLN A 761 -3.49 -0.26 11.64
C GLN A 761 -4.39 -1.15 12.51
N ALA A 762 -4.23 -2.46 12.43
CA ALA A 762 -4.80 -3.37 13.40
C ALA A 762 -3.92 -3.33 14.66
N PRO A 763 -4.48 -3.37 15.89
CA PRO A 763 -3.66 -3.65 17.06
C PRO A 763 -2.82 -4.93 16.79
N PRO A 764 -1.59 -5.08 17.35
CA PRO A 764 -0.58 -6.11 17.05
C PRO A 764 -0.97 -7.61 17.16
N ARG A 765 -2.23 -7.99 16.95
CA ARG A 765 -2.86 -9.20 17.48
C ARG A 765 -3.74 -9.94 16.47
N HIS A 766 -3.80 -9.51 15.20
CA HIS A 766 -4.75 -10.08 14.23
C HIS A 766 -4.27 -11.36 13.52
N ILE A 767 -5.05 -12.42 13.73
CA ILE A 767 -4.89 -13.81 13.24
C ILE A 767 -5.38 -14.00 11.79
N PHE A 768 -6.01 -12.99 11.19
CA PHE A 768 -6.80 -13.14 9.96
C PHE A 768 -6.17 -12.54 8.69
N ASP A 769 -5.04 -11.84 8.81
CA ASP A 769 -4.28 -11.40 7.65
C ASP A 769 -3.28 -12.52 7.30
N PRO A 770 -3.53 -13.38 6.29
CA PRO A 770 -2.50 -14.31 5.86
C PRO A 770 -1.29 -13.47 5.39
N PRO A 771 -0.06 -13.80 5.80
CA PRO A 771 1.12 -13.12 5.28
C PRO A 771 1.13 -13.24 3.76
N THR A 772 1.08 -12.12 3.05
CA THR A 772 1.36 -12.07 1.61
C THR A 772 2.84 -12.28 1.32
N THR A 773 3.69 -12.08 2.34
CA THR A 773 5.14 -12.35 2.38
C THR A 773 5.49 -12.92 3.76
N ARG A 774 6.28 -14.00 3.81
CA ARG A 774 6.87 -14.47 5.07
C ARG A 774 7.98 -13.49 5.46
N ASP A 775 7.72 -12.61 6.41
CA ASP A 775 8.66 -11.54 6.81
C ASP A 775 9.78 -12.05 7.75
N LEU A 776 9.67 -13.30 8.22
CA LEU A 776 10.66 -14.00 9.06
C LEU A 776 10.94 -15.39 8.49
N SER A 777 12.19 -15.85 8.60
CA SER A 777 12.55 -17.24 8.34
C SER A 777 13.46 -17.79 9.42
N ILE A 778 13.39 -19.10 9.67
CA ILE A 778 14.29 -19.83 10.58
C ILE A 778 15.44 -20.53 9.83
N GLU A 779 15.39 -20.46 8.50
CA GLU A 779 16.42 -20.90 7.57
C GLU A 779 16.87 -19.71 6.74
N LEU A 780 18.12 -19.75 6.28
CA LEU A 780 18.71 -18.75 5.42
C LEU A 780 17.96 -18.73 4.08
N PRO A 781 17.32 -17.61 3.70
CA PRO A 781 16.43 -17.56 2.52
C PRO A 781 17.12 -17.81 1.18
N GLU A 782 18.44 -17.66 1.13
CA GLU A 782 19.24 -17.78 -0.08
C GLU A 782 20.38 -18.76 0.11
N THR A 783 20.64 -19.58 -0.91
CA THR A 783 21.75 -20.52 -0.91
C THR A 783 23.09 -19.79 -0.94
N VAL A 784 23.96 -20.08 0.03
CA VAL A 784 25.33 -19.58 0.08
C VAL A 784 26.29 -20.68 -0.35
N THR A 785 26.99 -20.44 -1.46
CA THR A 785 27.99 -21.36 -2.02
C THR A 785 29.40 -21.14 -1.47
N ASP A 786 29.64 -20.00 -0.82
CA ASP A 786 30.93 -19.64 -0.24
C ASP A 786 30.78 -18.56 0.82
N TRP A 787 31.49 -18.71 1.94
CA TRP A 787 31.61 -17.68 2.97
C TRP A 787 32.99 -17.04 2.88
N TYR A 788 33.03 -15.82 2.38
CA TYR A 788 34.29 -15.15 2.02
C TYR A 788 34.78 -14.14 3.07
N SER A 789 33.91 -13.76 4.01
CA SER A 789 34.25 -12.83 5.10
C SER A 789 33.46 -13.18 6.37
N ILE A 790 34.17 -13.31 7.49
CA ILE A 790 33.62 -13.56 8.83
C ILE A 790 34.24 -12.50 9.74
N GLN A 791 33.42 -11.63 10.32
CA GLN A 791 33.88 -10.46 11.09
C GLN A 791 34.74 -9.45 10.31
N GLY A 792 34.68 -9.47 8.97
CA GLY A 792 35.48 -8.58 8.11
C GLY A 792 34.68 -7.42 7.51
N ALA A 793 33.51 -7.09 8.06
CA ALA A 793 32.68 -6.00 7.57
C ALA A 793 32.83 -4.74 8.43
N GLU A 794 32.81 -3.59 7.77
CA GLU A 794 32.66 -2.29 8.41
C GLU A 794 31.16 -1.98 8.51
N TYR A 795 30.69 -1.59 9.68
CA TYR A 795 29.28 -1.27 9.88
C TYR A 795 29.09 -0.23 10.98
N TYR A 796 27.92 0.41 10.95
CA TYR A 796 27.43 1.25 12.01
C TYR A 796 25.92 1.06 12.12
N ILE A 797 25.42 1.01 13.34
CA ILE A 797 23.99 0.90 13.62
C ILE A 797 23.54 2.28 14.07
N ASP A 798 22.69 2.91 13.27
CA ASP A 798 22.13 4.24 13.55
C ASP A 798 21.18 4.15 14.76
N ASP A 799 20.32 3.12 14.79
CA ASP A 799 19.44 2.82 15.92
C ASP A 799 18.96 1.35 15.93
N VAL A 800 18.57 0.87 17.11
CA VAL A 800 17.83 -0.39 17.30
C VAL A 800 16.58 -0.08 18.11
N CYS A 801 15.41 -0.50 17.63
CA CYS A 801 14.12 -0.19 18.23
C CYS A 801 13.93 1.33 18.45
N ARG A 802 14.44 2.17 17.54
CA ARG A 802 14.47 3.65 17.64
C ARG A 802 15.26 4.19 18.83
N HIS A 803 16.00 3.32 19.52
CA HIS A 803 16.96 3.71 20.54
C HIS A 803 18.30 4.03 19.85
N VAL A 804 18.69 5.30 19.95
CA VAL A 804 19.98 5.78 19.47
C VAL A 804 21.00 5.60 20.58
N PHE A 805 22.06 4.87 20.27
CA PHE A 805 23.12 4.52 21.19
C PHE A 805 23.92 5.75 21.67
N ALA A 806 23.89 6.03 22.99
CA ALA A 806 24.68 7.11 23.62
C ALA A 806 26.14 6.68 23.91
N GLU A 807 27.06 7.60 24.21
CA GLU A 807 28.48 7.25 24.44
C GLU A 807 28.77 6.55 25.79
N TYR A 808 27.89 6.67 26.80
CA TYR A 808 28.26 6.28 28.17
C TYR A 808 27.28 5.38 28.94
N GLU A 809 25.96 5.37 28.71
CA GLU A 809 25.00 4.44 29.37
C GLU A 809 23.78 4.15 28.47
N ASP A 810 23.31 2.89 28.43
CA ASP A 810 22.14 2.40 27.66
C ASP A 810 20.90 2.11 28.55
N GLU A 811 20.90 2.58 29.81
CA GLU A 811 19.93 2.15 30.83
C GLU A 811 18.48 2.67 30.64
N ASP A 812 18.26 3.63 29.72
CA ASP A 812 16.95 4.24 29.45
C ASP A 812 16.23 3.66 28.21
N PHE A 813 16.36 2.35 27.96
CA PHE A 813 15.64 1.73 26.85
C PHE A 813 14.12 1.69 27.10
N VAL A 814 13.34 2.27 26.19
CA VAL A 814 11.88 2.19 26.20
C VAL A 814 11.45 0.91 25.47
N ALA A 815 10.75 0.03 26.18
CA ALA A 815 10.27 -1.22 25.62
C ALA A 815 9.52 -0.99 24.29
N ALA A 816 9.89 -1.76 23.27
CA ALA A 816 9.37 -1.64 21.92
C ALA A 816 8.50 -2.84 21.55
N ASP A 817 7.38 -2.57 20.88
CA ASP A 817 6.44 -3.61 20.43
C ASP A 817 6.90 -4.33 19.15
N GLU A 818 7.92 -3.77 18.49
CA GLU A 818 8.48 -4.28 17.24
C GLU A 818 9.99 -4.12 17.24
N PHE A 819 10.68 -5.11 16.67
CA PHE A 819 12.11 -5.05 16.43
C PHE A 819 12.36 -4.15 15.22
N HIS A 820 13.11 -3.07 15.43
CA HIS A 820 13.58 -2.18 14.36
C HIS A 820 15.10 -2.13 14.39
N ILE A 821 15.73 -2.03 13.22
CA ILE A 821 17.16 -1.78 13.11
C ILE A 821 17.45 -0.97 11.86
N ARG A 822 18.31 0.04 11.96
CA ARG A 822 18.78 0.85 10.83
C ARG A 822 20.28 1.11 10.95
N GLY A 823 20.96 1.17 9.82
CA GLY A 823 22.40 1.43 9.80
C GLY A 823 23.01 1.42 8.41
N TRP A 824 24.32 1.27 8.35
CA TRP A 824 25.06 1.00 7.12
C TRP A 824 26.05 -0.16 7.30
N TYR A 825 26.30 -0.86 6.20
CA TYR A 825 27.14 -2.06 6.16
C TYR A 825 27.95 -2.11 4.86
N VAL A 826 29.26 -2.32 4.97
CA VAL A 826 30.20 -2.41 3.85
C VAL A 826 31.21 -3.52 4.10
N VAL A 827 31.47 -4.37 3.09
CA VAL A 827 32.61 -5.30 3.12
C VAL A 827 33.72 -4.73 2.23
N PRO A 828 34.93 -4.47 2.75
CA PRO A 828 36.04 -3.97 1.94
C PRO A 828 36.30 -4.85 0.71
N GLY A 829 36.43 -4.23 -0.46
CA GLY A 829 36.67 -4.92 -1.73
C GLY A 829 35.44 -5.50 -2.44
N VAL A 830 34.23 -5.32 -1.89
CA VAL A 830 32.97 -5.80 -2.50
C VAL A 830 32.14 -4.62 -3.00
N SER A 831 31.91 -4.57 -4.32
CA SER A 831 31.21 -3.45 -4.99
C SER A 831 29.69 -3.65 -5.16
N GLY A 832 29.18 -4.86 -4.92
CA GLY A 832 27.74 -5.15 -4.97
C GLY A 832 27.07 -4.96 -3.61
N SER A 833 25.89 -4.32 -3.58
CA SER A 833 25.13 -4.17 -2.33
C SER A 833 24.60 -5.50 -1.80
N GLY A 834 24.16 -6.42 -2.68
CA GLY A 834 23.60 -7.71 -2.27
C GLY A 834 22.32 -7.61 -1.44
N HIS A 835 21.85 -8.77 -0.97
CA HIS A 835 20.76 -8.89 -0.02
C HIS A 835 21.33 -9.01 1.39
N LEU A 836 20.88 -8.13 2.29
CA LEU A 836 21.29 -8.15 3.69
C LEU A 836 20.14 -8.64 4.56
N TYR A 837 20.48 -9.52 5.48
CA TYR A 837 19.60 -10.03 6.51
C TYR A 837 20.15 -9.64 7.87
N THR A 838 19.27 -9.18 8.74
CA THR A 838 19.54 -9.15 10.18
C THR A 838 19.16 -10.52 10.74
N VAL A 839 20.04 -11.11 11.54
CA VAL A 839 19.83 -12.45 12.11
C VAL A 839 19.84 -12.33 13.63
N LEU A 840 18.78 -12.79 14.28
CA LEU A 840 18.68 -12.85 15.73
C LEU A 840 19.17 -14.23 16.20
N MET A 841 20.23 -14.24 16.99
CA MET A 841 20.90 -15.44 17.49
C MET A 841 20.54 -15.65 18.96
N GLY A 842 19.61 -16.58 19.22
CA GLY A 842 19.20 -16.96 20.58
C GLY A 842 20.18 -17.92 21.27
N GLU A 843 19.74 -18.53 22.37
CA GLU A 843 20.43 -19.66 23.01
C GLU A 843 20.46 -20.90 22.09
N GLU A 844 21.19 -21.97 22.46
CA GLU A 844 21.45 -23.12 21.58
C GLU A 844 20.18 -23.84 21.12
N ASP A 845 19.13 -23.83 21.94
CA ASP A 845 17.82 -24.45 21.70
C ASP A 845 16.85 -23.58 20.88
N ILE A 846 17.14 -22.29 20.73
CA ILE A 846 16.31 -21.34 19.97
C ILE A 846 16.86 -21.21 18.54
N PRO A 847 16.09 -21.49 17.47
CA PRO A 847 16.60 -21.36 16.10
C PRO A 847 16.97 -19.91 15.76
N PRO A 848 17.96 -19.70 14.86
CA PRO A 848 18.26 -18.36 14.37
C PRO A 848 17.06 -17.80 13.59
N ILE A 849 16.79 -16.50 13.76
CA ILE A 849 15.68 -15.82 13.09
C ILE A 849 16.25 -14.84 12.07
N PHE A 850 16.03 -15.08 10.80
CA PHE A 850 16.47 -14.24 9.68
C PHE A 850 15.39 -13.24 9.30
N ILE A 851 15.79 -11.97 9.20
CA ILE A 851 14.94 -10.82 8.93
C ILE A 851 15.49 -10.11 7.69
N PRO A 852 14.75 -10.05 6.57
CA PRO A 852 15.19 -9.33 5.38
C PRO A 852 15.26 -7.82 5.63
N THR A 853 16.32 -7.17 5.14
CA THR A 853 16.49 -5.72 5.25
C THR A 853 16.24 -5.02 3.92
N ALA A 854 15.66 -3.82 3.97
CA ALA A 854 15.57 -2.91 2.82
C ALA A 854 16.90 -2.16 2.65
N ARG A 855 17.44 -2.11 1.43
CA ARG A 855 18.69 -1.40 1.13
C ARG A 855 18.44 0.10 0.90
N GLU A 856 19.18 0.96 1.60
CA GLU A 856 19.07 2.43 1.52
C GLU A 856 20.31 3.06 0.87
N VAL A 857 20.13 4.20 0.20
CA VAL A 857 21.23 4.98 -0.38
C VAL A 857 21.93 5.79 0.71
N ARG A 858 23.26 5.66 0.83
CA ARG A 858 24.09 6.39 1.81
C ARG A 858 25.28 7.05 1.14
N SER A 859 25.11 8.32 0.76
CA SER A 859 26.14 9.10 0.06
C SER A 859 27.33 9.45 0.96
N ASP A 860 27.10 9.60 2.26
CA ASP A 860 28.11 9.80 3.30
C ASP A 860 29.10 8.63 3.39
N VAL A 861 28.60 7.39 3.30
CA VAL A 861 29.43 6.17 3.35
C VAL A 861 30.33 6.03 2.12
N THR A 862 29.85 6.47 0.94
CA THR A 862 30.64 6.43 -0.30
C THR A 862 31.86 7.37 -0.23
N GLY A 863 31.77 8.43 0.57
CA GLY A 863 32.90 9.33 0.83
C GLY A 863 33.95 8.76 1.79
N LEU A 864 33.52 7.95 2.76
CA LEU A 864 34.40 7.32 3.76
C LEU A 864 35.10 6.05 3.24
N PHE A 865 34.42 5.26 2.39
CA PHE A 865 34.93 3.99 1.86
C PHE A 865 34.93 4.01 0.32
N PRO A 866 36.06 4.37 -0.33
CA PRO A 866 36.18 4.36 -1.78
C PRO A 866 35.90 2.97 -2.36
N GLY A 867 34.90 2.87 -3.25
CA GLY A 867 34.47 1.60 -3.86
C GLY A 867 33.30 0.90 -3.15
N ALA A 868 32.77 1.47 -2.06
CA ALA A 868 31.55 0.96 -1.42
C ALA A 868 30.33 1.07 -2.35
N PRO A 869 29.35 0.15 -2.27
CA PRO A 869 28.10 0.25 -3.00
C PRO A 869 27.31 1.50 -2.61
N ARG A 870 26.70 2.19 -3.58
CA ARG A 870 25.86 3.39 -3.35
C ARG A 870 24.68 3.11 -2.40
N ARG A 871 24.20 1.87 -2.36
CA ARG A 871 23.17 1.36 -1.45
C ARG A 871 23.78 0.58 -0.29
N SER A 872 24.60 1.24 0.52
CA SER A 872 25.26 0.65 1.69
C SER A 872 24.43 0.76 2.97
N GLY A 873 23.38 1.58 2.98
CA GLY A 873 22.44 1.65 4.09
C GLY A 873 21.50 0.45 4.15
N PHE A 874 20.93 0.20 5.32
CA PHE A 874 19.90 -0.81 5.51
C PHE A 874 18.92 -0.43 6.62
N SER A 875 17.69 -0.94 6.51
CA SER A 875 16.70 -0.91 7.58
C SER A 875 15.83 -2.16 7.60
N ALA A 876 15.36 -2.57 8.77
CA ALA A 876 14.38 -3.62 8.94
C ALA A 876 13.43 -3.30 10.10
N GLN A 877 12.19 -3.75 9.99
CA GLN A 877 11.17 -3.62 11.02
C GLN A 877 10.27 -4.86 11.00
N VAL A 878 10.16 -5.55 12.14
CA VAL A 878 9.34 -6.77 12.27
C VAL A 878 8.84 -6.98 13.69
N ALA A 879 7.67 -7.60 13.84
CA ALA A 879 7.16 -8.00 15.15
C ALA A 879 7.64 -9.42 15.51
N LEU A 880 8.24 -9.59 16.70
CA LEU A 880 8.65 -10.89 17.23
C LEU A 880 7.53 -11.43 18.12
N ARG A 881 6.70 -12.36 17.61
CA ARG A 881 5.49 -12.83 18.29
C ARG A 881 5.48 -14.35 18.50
N GLY A 882 5.21 -14.76 19.75
CA GLY A 882 5.09 -16.16 20.17
C GLY A 882 6.27 -16.65 21.02
N LYS A 883 6.07 -17.75 21.75
CA LYS A 883 7.07 -18.27 22.71
C LYS A 883 8.41 -18.70 22.09
N TRP A 884 8.44 -19.01 20.80
CA TRP A 884 9.65 -19.47 20.10
C TRP A 884 10.62 -18.33 19.75
N CYS A 885 10.19 -17.07 19.90
CA CYS A 885 11.01 -15.88 19.76
C CYS A 885 11.14 -15.09 21.07
N GLU A 886 10.90 -15.74 22.22
CA GLU A 886 11.18 -15.20 23.55
C GLU A 886 12.62 -15.56 23.97
N GLY A 887 13.25 -14.70 24.77
CA GLY A 887 14.62 -14.88 25.26
C GLY A 887 15.58 -13.79 24.81
N VAL A 888 16.88 -14.02 25.03
CA VAL A 888 17.95 -13.06 24.71
C VAL A 888 18.54 -13.38 23.35
N PHE A 889 18.55 -12.41 22.45
CA PHE A 889 19.05 -12.53 21.09
C PHE A 889 20.24 -11.60 20.85
N ARG A 890 21.31 -12.17 20.29
CA ARG A 890 22.44 -11.39 19.73
C ARG A 890 22.14 -11.04 18.28
N ILE A 891 22.47 -9.82 17.86
CA ILE A 891 22.21 -9.37 16.49
C ILE A 891 23.41 -9.66 15.59
N GLY A 892 23.20 -10.46 14.55
CA GLY A 892 24.12 -10.69 13.44
C GLY A 892 23.62 -10.05 12.14
N LEU A 893 24.54 -9.82 11.20
CA LEU A 893 24.29 -9.31 9.87
C LEU A 893 24.87 -10.30 8.85
N VAL A 894 24.04 -10.74 7.91
CA VAL A 894 24.42 -11.66 6.81
C VAL A 894 24.18 -10.97 5.49
N ASN A 895 25.24 -10.71 4.73
CA ASN A 895 25.14 -10.12 3.39
C ASN A 895 25.46 -11.15 2.32
N ILE A 896 24.59 -11.32 1.34
CA ILE A 896 24.75 -12.27 0.24
C ILE A 896 24.87 -11.51 -1.08
N VAL A 897 26.00 -11.70 -1.76
CA VAL A 897 26.30 -11.09 -3.07
C VAL A 897 26.64 -12.22 -4.05
N HIS A 898 25.78 -12.44 -5.05
CA HIS A 898 25.95 -13.47 -6.08
C HIS A 898 26.21 -14.89 -5.52
N GLY A 899 25.50 -15.27 -4.45
CA GLY A 899 25.65 -16.57 -3.78
C GLY A 899 26.89 -16.71 -2.90
N LYS A 900 27.60 -15.61 -2.62
CA LYS A 900 28.69 -15.54 -1.64
C LYS A 900 28.25 -14.77 -0.40
N GLY A 901 28.40 -15.36 0.78
CA GLY A 901 27.97 -14.80 2.06
C GLY A 901 29.10 -14.13 2.84
N ALA A 902 28.76 -13.06 3.54
CA ALA A 902 29.58 -12.45 4.59
C ALA A 902 28.77 -12.37 5.88
N PHE A 903 29.40 -12.73 7.01
CA PHE A 903 28.77 -12.72 8.34
C PHE A 903 29.47 -11.75 9.29
N GLN A 904 28.68 -10.95 10.00
CA GLN A 904 29.13 -9.99 11.00
C GLN A 904 28.22 -10.05 12.22
N LEU A 905 28.69 -10.64 13.32
CA LEU A 905 28.05 -10.52 14.63
C LEU A 905 28.34 -9.13 15.21
N THR A 906 27.30 -8.45 15.68
CA THR A 906 27.41 -7.10 16.25
C THR A 906 27.66 -7.16 17.75
N SER A 907 27.89 -6.01 18.38
CA SER A 907 27.92 -5.90 19.84
C SER A 907 26.53 -5.74 20.47
N VAL A 908 25.45 -5.71 19.69
CA VAL A 908 24.11 -5.43 20.21
C VAL A 908 23.36 -6.72 20.52
N GLN A 909 22.69 -6.73 21.67
CA GLN A 909 21.77 -7.77 22.10
C GLN A 909 20.42 -7.16 22.46
N ILE A 910 19.37 -7.94 22.30
CA ILE A 910 18.00 -7.59 22.69
C ILE A 910 17.43 -8.71 23.56
N GLU A 911 16.50 -8.37 24.43
CA GLU A 911 15.70 -9.32 25.19
C GLU A 911 14.24 -9.20 24.79
N VAL A 912 13.60 -10.34 24.51
CA VAL A 912 12.20 -10.41 24.08
C VAL A 912 11.38 -11.15 25.13
N GLU A 913 10.39 -10.48 25.72
CA GLU A 913 9.47 -11.04 26.70
C GLU A 913 8.03 -10.64 26.35
N GLY A 914 7.10 -11.61 26.31
CA GLY A 914 5.70 -11.35 26.00
C GLY A 914 5.47 -10.71 24.62
N GLY A 915 6.36 -10.99 23.67
CA GLY A 915 6.34 -10.42 22.31
C GLY A 915 6.79 -8.95 22.21
N ARG A 916 7.44 -8.41 23.25
CA ARG A 916 8.01 -7.06 23.28
C ARG A 916 9.51 -7.12 23.50
N ILE A 917 10.25 -6.19 22.92
CA ILE A 917 11.65 -5.99 23.23
C ILE A 917 11.70 -5.19 24.53
N VAL A 918 12.21 -5.80 25.60
CA VAL A 918 12.19 -5.23 26.95
C VAL A 918 13.52 -4.60 27.35
N SER A 919 14.63 -5.05 26.77
CA SER A 919 15.96 -4.51 27.05
C SER A 919 16.86 -4.59 25.80
N ILE A 920 17.85 -3.69 25.75
CA ILE A 920 18.94 -3.68 24.77
C ILE A 920 20.26 -3.56 25.53
N ALA A 921 21.28 -4.31 25.11
CA ALA A 921 22.61 -4.25 25.71
C ALA A 921 23.71 -4.23 24.64
N ARG A 922 24.78 -3.47 24.89
CA ARG A 922 26.01 -3.48 24.09
C ARG A 922 27.09 -4.34 24.76
N LEU A 923 27.16 -5.60 24.33
CA LEU A 923 28.11 -6.60 24.81
C LEU A 923 28.94 -7.14 23.63
N PRO A 924 30.23 -6.75 23.49
CA PRO A 924 31.07 -7.24 22.41
C PRO A 924 31.26 -8.77 22.51
N PRO A 925 31.07 -9.52 21.41
CA PRO A 925 31.18 -10.98 21.44
C PRO A 925 32.64 -11.43 21.52
N SER A 926 32.87 -12.58 22.17
CA SER A 926 34.19 -13.24 22.13
C SER A 926 34.41 -13.98 20.81
N ASN A 927 35.67 -14.26 20.44
CA ASN A 927 35.99 -15.03 19.23
C ASN A 927 35.30 -16.40 19.20
N GLY A 928 35.21 -17.08 20.34
CA GLY A 928 34.48 -18.35 20.44
C GLY A 928 32.98 -18.20 20.19
N GLN A 929 32.37 -17.11 20.66
CA GLN A 929 30.95 -16.83 20.40
C GLN A 929 30.68 -16.53 18.92
N ILE A 930 31.54 -15.73 18.29
CA ILE A 930 31.47 -15.41 16.87
C ILE A 930 31.47 -16.68 16.03
N LEU A 931 32.39 -17.60 16.32
CA LEU A 931 32.51 -18.86 15.57
C LEU A 931 31.28 -19.74 15.77
N ARG A 932 30.79 -19.91 17.01
CA ARG A 932 29.57 -20.67 17.29
C ARG A 932 28.34 -20.11 16.57
N ASP A 933 28.12 -18.80 16.62
CA ASP A 933 26.96 -18.19 15.96
C ASP A 933 27.10 -18.21 14.43
N PHE A 934 28.31 -18.02 13.89
CA PHE A 934 28.57 -18.19 12.45
C PHE A 934 28.25 -19.61 11.99
N GLU A 935 28.70 -20.62 12.74
CA GLU A 935 28.46 -22.02 12.43
C GLU A 935 26.95 -22.31 12.33
N ARG A 936 26.17 -21.88 13.33
CA ARG A 936 24.71 -22.02 13.33
C ARG A 936 24.06 -21.35 12.11
N VAL A 937 24.52 -20.16 11.73
CA VAL A 937 24.03 -19.46 10.52
C VAL A 937 24.38 -20.24 9.26
N SER A 938 25.62 -20.72 9.14
CA SER A 938 26.08 -21.46 7.95
C SER A 938 25.38 -22.81 7.75
N GLU A 939 24.83 -23.40 8.82
CA GLU A 939 24.11 -24.67 8.78
C GLU A 939 22.59 -24.52 8.65
N SER A 940 22.09 -23.28 8.69
CA SER A 940 20.67 -22.97 8.53
C SER A 940 20.25 -22.94 7.05
N ASP A 941 20.85 -23.76 6.20
CA ASP A 941 20.65 -23.78 4.74
C ASP A 941 19.71 -24.89 4.26
N GLY A 942 18.98 -25.53 5.19
CA GLY A 942 18.04 -26.61 4.90
C GLY A 942 18.68 -27.97 4.58
N VAL A 943 20.01 -28.08 4.59
CA VAL A 943 20.72 -29.33 4.29
C VAL A 943 20.82 -30.20 5.54
N LEU A 944 20.25 -31.41 5.47
CA LEU A 944 20.39 -32.42 6.51
C LEU A 944 21.79 -33.05 6.46
N ARG A 945 22.60 -32.77 7.49
CA ARG A 945 23.98 -33.24 7.58
C ARG A 945 24.08 -34.53 8.40
N GLY A 946 25.06 -35.38 8.05
CA GLY A 946 25.39 -36.57 8.83
C GLY A 946 24.41 -37.75 8.74
N ILE A 947 23.43 -37.70 7.82
CA ILE A 947 22.47 -38.80 7.60
C ILE A 947 22.48 -39.25 6.14
N LYS A 948 21.91 -40.42 5.86
CA LYS A 948 21.74 -40.92 4.47
C LYS A 948 20.73 -40.05 3.73
N LEU A 949 21.15 -39.49 2.60
CA LEU A 949 20.30 -38.70 1.71
C LEU A 949 19.83 -39.55 0.53
N SER A 950 18.56 -39.38 0.14
CA SER A 950 18.00 -39.97 -1.08
C SER A 950 18.37 -39.20 -2.34
N GLU A 951 18.72 -37.92 -2.20
CA GLU A 951 19.14 -37.01 -3.27
C GLU A 951 19.98 -35.86 -2.69
N LEU A 952 20.76 -35.16 -3.52
CA LEU A 952 21.69 -34.10 -3.06
C LEU A 952 21.00 -32.75 -2.77
N GLY A 953 19.76 -32.55 -3.21
CA GLY A 953 19.00 -31.31 -2.97
C GLY A 953 19.51 -30.07 -3.73
N CYS A 954 20.50 -30.21 -4.61
CA CYS A 954 21.06 -29.13 -5.43
C CYS A 954 21.10 -29.52 -6.91
N LYS A 955 20.98 -28.52 -7.81
CA LYS A 955 21.06 -28.75 -9.26
C LYS A 955 22.51 -28.80 -9.72
N ILE A 956 22.87 -29.88 -10.40
CA ILE A 956 24.19 -30.06 -10.98
C ILE A 956 24.04 -29.93 -12.50
N GLY A 957 24.76 -28.99 -13.11
CA GLY A 957 24.69 -28.70 -14.54
C GLY A 957 25.84 -29.28 -15.35
N GLN A 958 27.02 -29.43 -14.73
CA GLN A 958 28.19 -29.97 -15.40
C GLN A 958 29.25 -30.53 -14.44
N GLN A 959 30.05 -31.47 -14.95
CA GLN A 959 31.24 -31.95 -14.26
C GLN A 959 32.38 -30.93 -14.36
N TYR A 960 33.03 -30.64 -13.22
CA TYR A 960 34.21 -29.80 -13.17
C TYR A 960 35.39 -30.47 -13.89
N LYS A 961 36.04 -29.71 -14.78
CA LYS A 961 37.16 -30.22 -15.61
C LYS A 961 38.52 -30.18 -14.90
N GLY A 962 38.62 -29.50 -13.76
CA GLY A 962 39.83 -29.45 -12.94
C GLY A 962 39.87 -30.52 -11.85
N GLU A 963 40.86 -30.45 -10.97
CA GLU A 963 41.07 -31.43 -9.90
C GLU A 963 40.39 -31.00 -8.58
N LEU A 964 39.71 -31.96 -7.93
CA LEU A 964 39.29 -31.86 -6.52
C LEU A 964 40.50 -32.15 -5.63
N GLN A 965 41.00 -31.12 -4.97
CA GLN A 965 42.08 -31.23 -3.97
C GLN A 965 41.46 -31.57 -2.62
N TYR A 966 42.03 -32.54 -1.92
CA TYR A 966 41.54 -32.94 -0.60
C TYR A 966 42.64 -33.51 0.29
N TYR A 967 42.39 -33.48 1.59
CA TYR A 967 43.17 -34.18 2.61
C TYR A 967 42.24 -34.55 3.77
N ILE A 968 42.43 -35.74 4.34
CA ILE A 968 41.64 -36.26 5.47
C ILE A 968 42.54 -36.23 6.70
N ASP A 969 42.17 -35.39 7.66
CA ASP A 969 42.88 -35.25 8.94
C ASP A 969 42.51 -36.36 9.93
N HIS A 970 41.28 -36.87 9.84
CA HIS A 970 40.73 -37.88 10.74
C HIS A 970 39.70 -38.76 10.04
N PHE A 971 39.76 -40.07 10.29
CA PHE A 971 38.76 -41.05 9.89
C PHE A 971 38.65 -42.14 10.95
N SER A 972 37.46 -42.33 11.52
CA SER A 972 37.23 -43.30 12.61
C SER A 972 37.71 -44.71 12.25
N GLY A 973 38.55 -45.30 13.10
CA GLY A 973 39.07 -46.66 12.94
C GLY A 973 40.24 -46.81 11.95
N LEU A 974 40.76 -45.73 11.36
CA LEU A 974 41.92 -45.77 10.47
C LEU A 974 42.94 -44.63 10.71
N ILE A 975 42.48 -43.38 10.79
CA ILE A 975 43.32 -42.19 10.93
C ILE A 975 42.91 -41.47 12.21
N GLU A 976 43.61 -41.72 13.33
CA GLU A 976 43.29 -41.18 14.66
C GLU A 976 44.29 -40.13 15.15
N ASP A 977 45.26 -39.75 14.32
CA ASP A 977 46.40 -38.90 14.69
C ASP A 977 46.03 -37.45 15.03
N GLY A 978 44.80 -37.00 14.71
CA GLY A 978 44.34 -35.61 14.86
C GLY A 978 43.68 -35.23 16.19
N GLY A 979 43.49 -36.16 17.13
CA GLY A 979 42.78 -35.92 18.40
C GLY A 979 41.28 -35.61 18.27
N HIS A 980 40.56 -35.47 19.40
CA HIS A 980 39.13 -35.09 19.42
C HIS A 980 38.94 -33.60 19.10
N HIS A 981 38.02 -33.29 18.19
CA HIS A 981 37.55 -31.94 17.90
C HIS A 981 36.22 -31.66 18.60
N GLU A 982 35.93 -30.40 18.94
CA GLU A 982 34.69 -30.00 19.64
C GLU A 982 33.39 -30.36 18.87
N ARG A 983 33.52 -30.67 17.58
CA ARG A 983 32.41 -31.02 16.68
C ARG A 983 32.26 -32.53 16.48
N ASP A 984 33.16 -33.33 17.04
CA ASP A 984 33.09 -34.78 16.96
C ASP A 984 31.96 -35.26 17.88
N LEU A 985 30.89 -35.82 17.30
CA LEU A 985 29.75 -36.34 18.05
C LEU A 985 30.02 -37.81 18.44
N PRO A 986 30.18 -38.13 19.74
CA PRO A 986 30.57 -39.47 20.19
C PRO A 986 29.59 -40.59 19.78
N GLU A 987 28.33 -40.25 19.55
CA GLU A 987 27.26 -41.16 19.12
C GLU A 987 27.23 -41.44 17.60
N SER A 988 28.15 -40.85 16.83
CA SER A 988 28.24 -41.09 15.38
C SER A 988 28.76 -42.48 15.07
N ASP A 989 28.26 -43.09 14.00
CA ASP A 989 28.75 -44.40 13.53
C ASP A 989 30.15 -44.25 12.89
N LEU A 990 30.41 -43.13 12.19
CA LEU A 990 31.71 -42.76 11.62
C LEU A 990 31.92 -41.24 11.68
N ILE A 991 33.15 -40.82 11.92
CA ILE A 991 33.58 -39.42 11.85
C ILE A 991 34.66 -39.28 10.78
N ILE A 992 34.47 -38.33 9.87
CA ILE A 992 35.46 -37.95 8.86
C ILE A 992 35.70 -36.44 8.91
N ARG A 993 36.96 -36.02 9.01
CA ARG A 993 37.36 -34.61 9.00
C ARG A 993 38.51 -34.36 8.05
N GLY A 994 38.51 -33.19 7.42
CA GLY A 994 39.52 -32.85 6.44
C GLY A 994 39.32 -31.47 5.82
N TRP A 995 39.98 -31.25 4.69
CA TRP A 995 39.68 -30.13 3.79
C TRP A 995 39.53 -30.64 2.36
N ALA A 996 38.65 -30.00 1.59
CA ALA A 996 38.40 -30.33 0.20
C ALA A 996 37.88 -29.12 -0.60
N PHE A 997 38.44 -28.88 -1.79
CA PHE A 997 38.03 -27.79 -2.69
C PHE A 997 38.41 -28.03 -4.16
N LEU A 998 37.70 -27.39 -5.08
CA LEU A 998 37.97 -27.47 -6.52
C LEU A 998 38.96 -26.36 -6.91
N ARG A 999 40.15 -26.74 -7.37
CA ARG A 999 41.23 -25.78 -7.66
C ARG A 999 40.83 -24.86 -8.81
N GLY A 1000 41.02 -23.55 -8.67
CA GLY A 1000 40.63 -22.55 -9.68
C GLY A 1000 39.21 -22.00 -9.52
N LEU A 1001 38.38 -22.59 -8.65
CA LEU A 1001 37.10 -21.98 -8.24
C LEU A 1001 37.30 -21.16 -6.96
N SER A 1002 36.80 -19.92 -6.98
CA SER A 1002 36.88 -18.99 -5.84
C SER A 1002 35.78 -19.20 -4.80
N ARG A 1003 35.28 -20.43 -4.66
CA ARG A 1003 34.11 -20.79 -3.83
C ARG A 1003 34.31 -22.16 -3.20
N ALA A 1004 34.05 -22.29 -1.90
CA ALA A 1004 34.19 -23.55 -1.20
C ALA A 1004 33.20 -24.61 -1.70
N GLY A 1005 31.92 -24.27 -1.82
CA GLY A 1005 30.82 -25.19 -2.12
C GLY A 1005 30.44 -26.09 -0.95
N GLN A 1006 29.63 -27.11 -1.23
CA GLN A 1006 29.17 -28.10 -0.25
C GLN A 1006 29.85 -29.45 -0.52
N VAL A 1007 30.43 -30.04 0.53
CA VAL A 1007 31.03 -31.38 0.47
C VAL A 1007 30.03 -32.44 0.90
N PHE A 1008 30.02 -33.54 0.17
CA PHE A 1008 29.30 -34.75 0.51
C PHE A 1008 30.29 -35.91 0.59
N VAL A 1009 30.10 -36.74 1.60
CA VAL A 1009 30.72 -38.06 1.67
C VAL A 1009 29.83 -39.01 0.89
N VAL A 1010 30.43 -39.75 -0.03
CA VAL A 1010 29.73 -40.70 -0.88
C VAL A 1010 30.22 -42.11 -0.55
N LEU A 1011 29.29 -43.01 -0.24
CA LEU A 1011 29.56 -44.41 -0.01
C LEU A 1011 29.15 -45.18 -1.26
N VAL A 1012 30.11 -45.68 -2.03
CA VAL A 1012 29.85 -46.43 -3.27
C VAL A 1012 30.02 -47.92 -2.99
N ASN A 1013 28.95 -48.69 -3.16
CA ASN A 1013 29.02 -50.15 -2.98
C ASN A 1013 29.91 -50.79 -4.06
N GLU A 1014 30.92 -51.57 -3.65
CA GLU A 1014 31.92 -52.11 -4.60
C GLU A 1014 31.38 -53.22 -5.51
N GLU A 1015 30.29 -53.87 -5.12
CA GLU A 1015 29.67 -54.96 -5.90
C GLU A 1015 28.59 -54.42 -6.85
N THR A 1016 27.74 -53.52 -6.36
CA THR A 1016 26.55 -53.04 -7.07
C THR A 1016 26.72 -51.67 -7.72
N GLY A 1017 27.71 -50.88 -7.31
CA GLY A 1017 27.93 -49.52 -7.77
C GLY A 1017 26.96 -48.47 -7.18
N ALA A 1018 26.02 -48.88 -6.32
CA ALA A 1018 25.02 -47.98 -5.75
C ALA A 1018 25.67 -46.92 -4.82
N PRO A 1019 25.43 -45.62 -5.04
CA PRO A 1019 25.96 -44.55 -4.20
C PRO A 1019 24.99 -44.13 -3.09
N VAL A 1020 25.52 -43.86 -1.89
CA VAL A 1020 24.77 -43.20 -0.80
C VAL A 1020 25.48 -41.92 -0.41
N PHE A 1021 24.73 -40.82 -0.35
CA PHE A 1021 25.26 -39.49 -0.08
C PHE A 1021 25.00 -39.06 1.35
N MET A 1022 25.96 -38.36 1.95
CA MET A 1022 25.82 -37.75 3.27
C MET A 1022 26.46 -36.37 3.25
N ALA A 1023 25.70 -35.32 3.56
CA ALA A 1023 26.22 -33.96 3.61
C ALA A 1023 27.11 -33.75 4.85
N THR A 1024 28.14 -32.91 4.71
CA THR A 1024 29.07 -32.54 5.78
C THR A 1024 28.88 -31.08 6.21
N SER A 1025 29.39 -30.73 7.38
CA SER A 1025 29.50 -29.34 7.82
C SER A 1025 30.80 -28.74 7.28
N ARG A 1026 30.76 -27.52 6.74
CA ARG A 1026 31.96 -26.78 6.34
C ARG A 1026 32.63 -26.13 7.54
N LEU A 1027 33.97 -26.07 7.53
CA LEU A 1027 34.78 -25.41 8.55
C LEU A 1027 35.79 -24.43 7.94
N ILE A 1028 36.20 -23.45 8.75
CA ILE A 1028 37.25 -22.49 8.42
C ILE A 1028 38.61 -23.21 8.49
N ARG A 1029 39.43 -23.09 7.44
CA ARG A 1029 40.79 -23.67 7.37
C ARG A 1029 41.77 -22.69 6.71
N GLN A 1030 42.11 -21.64 7.46
CA GLN A 1030 43.01 -20.58 6.99
C GLN A 1030 44.44 -21.09 6.74
N ASP A 1031 44.88 -22.12 7.46
CA ASP A 1031 46.16 -22.80 7.25
C ASP A 1031 46.32 -23.35 5.84
N VAL A 1032 45.23 -23.78 5.18
CA VAL A 1032 45.27 -24.31 3.80
C VAL A 1032 45.67 -23.21 2.80
N GLN A 1033 45.32 -21.94 3.05
CA GLN A 1033 45.68 -20.80 2.21
C GLN A 1033 47.19 -20.50 2.19
N THR A 1034 47.94 -21.04 3.17
CA THR A 1034 49.41 -20.93 3.18
C THR A 1034 50.08 -21.83 2.13
N ILE A 1035 49.39 -22.89 1.72
CA ILE A 1035 49.86 -23.86 0.71
C ILE A 1035 49.20 -23.57 -0.64
N PHE A 1036 47.90 -23.28 -0.62
CA PHE A 1036 47.09 -22.96 -1.81
C PHE A 1036 46.53 -21.55 -1.69
N HIS A 1037 47.24 -20.56 -2.24
CA HIS A 1037 46.86 -19.14 -2.11
C HIS A 1037 45.47 -18.80 -2.69
N ASP A 1038 44.93 -19.63 -3.58
CA ASP A 1038 43.60 -19.49 -4.17
C ASP A 1038 42.49 -20.26 -3.42
N ALA A 1039 42.82 -20.98 -2.35
CA ALA A 1039 41.83 -21.74 -1.58
C ALA A 1039 40.81 -20.80 -0.90
N PRO A 1040 39.50 -21.09 -1.00
CA PRO A 1040 38.46 -20.40 -0.23
C PRO A 1040 38.69 -20.51 1.29
N LEU A 1041 38.02 -19.66 2.09
CA LEU A 1041 38.20 -19.65 3.55
C LEU A 1041 37.61 -20.90 4.22
N CYS A 1042 36.43 -21.35 3.76
CA CYS A 1042 35.67 -22.45 4.34
C CYS A 1042 35.91 -23.79 3.64
N VAL A 1043 37.17 -24.14 3.36
CA VAL A 1043 37.52 -25.40 2.66
C VAL A 1043 37.57 -26.62 3.58
N GLY A 1044 37.53 -26.44 4.90
CA GLY A 1044 37.44 -27.53 5.85
C GLY A 1044 36.08 -28.23 5.80
N PHE A 1045 36.01 -29.48 6.25
CA PHE A 1045 34.75 -30.19 6.45
C PHE A 1045 34.80 -31.18 7.62
N VAL A 1046 33.63 -31.44 8.21
CA VAL A 1046 33.38 -32.48 9.23
C VAL A 1046 32.10 -33.23 8.89
N GLY A 1047 32.19 -34.55 8.79
CA GLY A 1047 31.06 -35.45 8.66
C GLY A 1047 30.91 -36.33 9.90
N ASN A 1048 29.91 -36.03 10.72
CA ASN A 1048 29.44 -36.90 11.80
C ASN A 1048 28.35 -37.82 11.23
N LEU A 1049 28.73 -39.00 10.77
CA LEU A 1049 27.89 -39.85 9.93
C LEU A 1049 27.12 -40.87 10.78
N SER A 1050 25.80 -40.89 10.61
CA SER A 1050 24.91 -41.94 11.15
C SER A 1050 24.37 -42.79 10.01
N LEU A 1051 24.80 -44.04 9.98
CA LEU A 1051 24.39 -45.03 8.98
C LEU A 1051 22.97 -45.56 9.24
N LYS A 1052 22.46 -45.39 10.46
CA LYS A 1052 21.13 -45.85 10.89
C LYS A 1052 20.02 -44.81 10.66
N LYS A 1053 20.36 -43.57 10.30
CA LYS A 1053 19.41 -42.45 10.11
C LYS A 1053 19.33 -42.00 8.64
N GLY A 1054 18.21 -41.39 8.25
CA GLY A 1054 17.96 -40.91 6.89
C GLY A 1054 17.26 -41.93 5.99
N PHE A 1055 17.61 -41.96 4.72
CA PHE A 1055 17.02 -42.83 3.69
C PHE A 1055 17.00 -44.31 4.10
N ASN A 1056 15.86 -44.99 3.90
CA ASN A 1056 15.54 -46.30 4.48
C ASN A 1056 16.13 -47.50 3.70
N GLU A 1057 17.37 -47.37 3.23
CA GLU A 1057 18.11 -48.47 2.61
C GLU A 1057 19.20 -48.99 3.54
N LYS A 1058 19.37 -50.31 3.60
CA LYS A 1058 20.36 -50.95 4.47
C LYS A 1058 21.69 -51.09 3.74
N LEU A 1059 22.76 -50.58 4.35
CA LEU A 1059 24.13 -50.73 3.86
C LEU A 1059 24.65 -52.13 4.20
N ASN A 1060 24.97 -52.92 3.15
CA ASN A 1060 25.56 -54.26 3.26
C ASN A 1060 26.72 -54.43 2.26
N GLY A 1061 27.80 -55.09 2.69
CA GLY A 1061 28.99 -55.32 1.87
C GLY A 1061 30.01 -54.18 1.94
N TRP A 1062 31.04 -54.26 1.08
CA TRP A 1062 32.11 -53.26 1.04
C TRP A 1062 31.66 -51.99 0.33
N HIS A 1063 31.85 -50.85 0.99
CA HIS A 1063 31.59 -49.53 0.44
C HIS A 1063 32.87 -48.69 0.41
N ARG A 1064 33.15 -48.10 -0.74
CA ARG A 1064 34.27 -47.19 -0.96
C ARG A 1064 33.87 -45.77 -0.59
N ILE A 1065 34.74 -45.07 0.13
CA ILE A 1065 34.52 -43.66 0.50
C ILE A 1065 35.01 -42.76 -0.63
N GLY A 1066 34.14 -41.88 -1.11
CA GLY A 1066 34.43 -40.79 -2.03
C GLY A 1066 34.07 -39.44 -1.45
N LEU A 1067 34.72 -38.40 -1.94
CA LEU A 1067 34.40 -37.01 -1.66
C LEU A 1067 33.80 -36.37 -2.91
N LEU A 1068 32.62 -35.80 -2.77
CA LEU A 1068 31.94 -35.00 -3.78
C LEU A 1068 31.92 -33.56 -3.31
N ASN A 1069 32.34 -32.61 -4.13
CA ASN A 1069 32.20 -31.18 -3.84
C ASN A 1069 31.36 -30.51 -4.93
N VAL A 1070 30.27 -29.88 -4.52
CA VAL A 1070 29.34 -29.16 -5.42
C VAL A 1070 29.51 -27.66 -5.21
N VAL A 1071 29.84 -26.94 -6.28
CA VAL A 1071 30.06 -25.49 -6.29
C VAL A 1071 29.18 -24.86 -7.37
N GLY A 1072 28.05 -24.29 -6.99
CA GLY A 1072 27.07 -23.78 -7.97
C GLY A 1072 26.46 -24.92 -8.78
N ASP A 1073 26.62 -24.87 -10.11
CA ASP A 1073 26.21 -25.93 -11.05
C ASP A 1073 27.35 -26.90 -11.40
N GLU A 1074 28.54 -26.72 -10.83
CA GLU A 1074 29.70 -27.58 -11.07
C GLU A 1074 29.88 -28.61 -9.97
N VAL A 1075 30.26 -29.83 -10.35
CA VAL A 1075 30.57 -30.91 -9.41
C VAL A 1075 31.94 -31.53 -9.68
N GLY A 1076 32.72 -31.73 -8.63
CA GLY A 1076 33.93 -32.55 -8.69
C GLY A 1076 33.85 -33.71 -7.71
N PHE A 1077 34.37 -34.86 -8.11
CA PHE A 1077 34.33 -36.09 -7.33
C PHE A 1077 35.71 -36.73 -7.30
N GLN A 1078 36.09 -37.26 -6.15
CA GLN A 1078 37.35 -37.97 -5.97
C GLN A 1078 37.16 -39.16 -5.02
N THR A 1079 37.53 -40.36 -5.49
CA THR A 1079 37.56 -41.56 -4.65
C THR A 1079 38.76 -41.54 -3.72
N THR A 1080 38.57 -41.98 -2.49
CA THR A 1080 39.65 -42.19 -1.52
C THR A 1080 40.14 -43.64 -1.54
N GLY A 1081 41.27 -43.93 -0.89
CA GLY A 1081 41.73 -45.30 -0.64
C GLY A 1081 40.93 -46.03 0.45
N ILE A 1082 40.03 -45.34 1.16
CA ILE A 1082 39.34 -45.86 2.34
C ILE A 1082 38.10 -46.64 1.93
N ARG A 1083 37.92 -47.84 2.50
CA ARG A 1083 36.71 -48.63 2.37
C ARG A 1083 36.22 -49.14 3.71
N ILE A 1084 34.91 -49.32 3.83
CA ILE A 1084 34.25 -49.82 5.03
C ILE A 1084 33.41 -51.05 4.70
N LEU A 1085 33.40 -52.03 5.61
CA LEU A 1085 32.52 -53.18 5.54
C LEU A 1085 31.29 -52.89 6.40
N CYS A 1086 30.10 -52.91 5.79
CA CYS A 1086 28.84 -52.70 6.48
C CYS A 1086 28.00 -53.98 6.52
N GLU A 1087 27.34 -54.22 7.66
CA GLU A 1087 26.30 -55.25 7.83
C GLU A 1087 25.12 -54.63 8.58
N ASP A 1088 23.93 -54.60 7.96
CA ASP A 1088 22.71 -54.02 8.54
C ASP A 1088 22.90 -52.57 9.06
N ASN A 1089 23.62 -51.74 8.31
CA ASN A 1089 24.03 -50.36 8.68
C ASN A 1089 25.05 -50.26 9.83
N GLU A 1090 25.69 -51.35 10.26
CA GLU A 1090 26.78 -51.31 11.24
C GLU A 1090 28.14 -51.49 10.57
N VAL A 1091 29.12 -50.67 10.97
CA VAL A 1091 30.50 -50.79 10.49
C VAL A 1091 31.18 -51.97 11.19
N ARG A 1092 31.67 -52.94 10.41
CA ARG A 1092 32.37 -54.13 10.90
C ARG A 1092 33.88 -54.05 10.74
N ALA A 1093 34.36 -53.37 9.70
CA ALA A 1093 35.78 -53.17 9.43
C ALA A 1093 36.02 -51.89 8.62
N VAL A 1094 37.19 -51.29 8.78
CA VAL A 1094 37.68 -50.13 8.02
C VAL A 1094 39.09 -50.45 7.53
N GLU A 1095 39.37 -50.27 6.25
CA GLU A 1095 40.66 -50.59 5.64
C GLU A 1095 41.05 -49.59 4.56
N GLU A 1096 42.35 -49.44 4.30
CA GLU A 1096 42.90 -48.70 3.16
C GLU A 1096 43.33 -49.67 2.06
N SER A 1097 42.83 -49.48 0.84
CA SER A 1097 43.13 -50.34 -0.32
C SER A 1097 43.02 -49.56 -1.62
N ALA A 1098 43.88 -49.85 -2.60
CA ALA A 1098 43.81 -49.20 -3.91
C ALA A 1098 42.47 -49.52 -4.62
N ALA A 1099 41.88 -48.53 -5.28
CA ALA A 1099 40.63 -48.71 -6.03
C ALA A 1099 40.85 -49.61 -7.25
N VAL A 1100 39.99 -50.62 -7.42
CA VAL A 1100 39.98 -51.48 -8.62
C VAL A 1100 39.25 -50.74 -9.74
N LYS A 1101 39.69 -50.94 -11.00
CA LYS A 1101 39.18 -50.24 -12.17
C LYS A 1101 37.64 -50.19 -12.25
N THR A 1102 36.96 -51.29 -11.92
CA THR A 1102 35.49 -51.39 -11.93
C THR A 1102 34.82 -50.41 -10.96
N VAL A 1103 35.40 -50.20 -9.78
CA VAL A 1103 34.86 -49.27 -8.77
C VAL A 1103 35.08 -47.82 -9.21
N VAL A 1104 36.21 -47.55 -9.88
CA VAL A 1104 36.48 -46.23 -10.48
C VAL A 1104 35.46 -45.94 -11.59
N ASP A 1105 35.11 -46.93 -12.40
CA ASP A 1105 34.11 -46.79 -13.46
C ASP A 1105 32.71 -46.48 -12.88
N TYR A 1106 32.28 -47.17 -11.80
CA TYR A 1106 31.01 -46.86 -11.10
C TYR A 1106 30.97 -45.45 -10.51
N CYS A 1107 32.10 -44.98 -10.01
CA CYS A 1107 32.21 -43.62 -9.49
C CYS A 1107 32.08 -42.55 -10.58
N VAL A 1108 32.66 -42.81 -11.76
CA VAL A 1108 32.51 -41.92 -12.93
C VAL A 1108 31.06 -41.92 -13.43
N GLU A 1109 30.41 -43.08 -13.44
CA GLU A 1109 29.00 -43.22 -13.80
C GLU A 1109 28.08 -42.45 -12.83
N THR A 1110 28.33 -42.55 -11.53
CA THR A 1110 27.61 -41.78 -10.50
C THR A 1110 27.65 -40.27 -10.78
N VAL A 1111 28.81 -39.73 -11.15
CA VAL A 1111 28.96 -38.30 -11.48
C VAL A 1111 28.22 -37.94 -12.76
N ARG A 1112 28.25 -38.81 -13.78
CA ARG A 1112 27.51 -38.59 -15.03
C ARG A 1112 26.01 -38.55 -14.78
N ASP A 1113 25.49 -39.50 -14.01
CA ASP A 1113 24.07 -39.59 -13.71
C ASP A 1113 23.58 -38.35 -12.93
N LEU A 1114 24.39 -37.83 -12.01
CA LEU A 1114 24.15 -36.58 -11.29
C LEU A 1114 24.15 -35.32 -12.18
N VAL A 1115 24.81 -35.33 -13.34
CA VAL A 1115 24.84 -34.20 -14.29
C VAL A 1115 23.68 -34.29 -15.30
N GLU A 1116 23.23 -35.50 -15.62
CA GLU A 1116 22.18 -35.75 -16.62
C GLU A 1116 20.75 -35.63 -16.07
N HIS A 1117 20.56 -35.76 -14.76
CA HIS A 1117 19.28 -35.78 -14.05
C HIS A 1117 19.22 -34.68 -12.98
#